data_AF-A0A1B6IBJ6-F1
#
_entry.id   AF-A0A1B6IBJ6-F1
#
_cell.length_a   1.000
_cell.length_b   1.000
_cell.length_c   1.000
_cell.angle_alpha   90.00
_cell.angle_beta   90.00
_cell.angle_gamma   90.00
#
_symmetry.space_group_name_H-M   'P 1'
#
loop_
_entity.id
_entity.type
_entity.pdbx_description
1 polymer ?
#
loop_
_entity_poly.entity_id
_entity_poly.type
_entity_poly.pdbx_seq_one_letter_code
_entity_poly.pdbx_strand_id
1 'polypeptide(L)'
;AETPVTESSVWNTLMQLVTHSKLGVDSQVPKLFDLLIHQLASLGEQQLVKIFDQLQDKHARKYMLDALPLVGSAGSVQAMYQIYAAREVSRDELESWLTALSFHKQPSLEILDTLQLFMQDGYHPKTWLAVSSVVHSYCRLDPACADTPQVQAIMSALEQTLGESCISTTREQQETVVVALKAIGNMGFMSSLSVLRNCIMNKANPMEVRLAAVGATRRFPCDKLQKLSMLPLFQQHSQDTELRIAAYLAAVQCPDTATISRLRDVLYKEDTNQVLSFVWTHLTNLQESTSIWKQEIRQMLQDNYLANKFKTDARKFSRNYEMSAYSDILKTGATIDSNVVFSTKSYLPRSATLNLTLDLFGEAVNIFEIGTRLEGFESVVEDLFSPKGYFPDEGMQKMLKNMRGQEDSKNDVIQTFSEQFTKGTVNEPQGQMFARIFGNELYVTQFYDLNKFLSMKPAGKYSFKYFLESLSSLFANNNIDYTKSFRFINTEYVIPTIVGLPLHLEVNATATVGMQLTTKVDVESLLKIKSGYVGLSINPSAALKIDGKMMVDAVFTQAGVETKGSLSSNTYLDTKISIEKGQIIDFIVNVPRDKVEIVNVKSEVYINRRSKLTEIEGVGEMSEHDTCSGERLPTMSGMRVCSQYTVRNASGTENSPYFPLTGKFHYALALQKSDSFDTYEVHLKQMFDFNSARYSGKFVVEVDTPGSKLNRRLLADLAFNSKSGEANLDLKSPVGSVQ
;
A
#
# COMPACT_ATOMS: atom_id res chain seq x y z
N ALA A 1 27.63 -26.50 13.56
CA ALA A 1 28.59 -25.77 12.71
C ALA A 1 27.96 -25.66 11.33
N GLU A 2 27.39 -24.51 11.02
CA GLU A 2 26.87 -24.26 9.66
C GLU A 2 28.06 -24.19 8.70
N THR A 3 27.92 -24.83 7.53
CA THR A 3 28.90 -24.76 6.46
C THR A 3 29.12 -23.29 6.06
N PRO A 4 30.36 -22.81 5.91
CA PRO A 4 30.62 -21.43 5.53
C PRO A 4 29.95 -21.13 4.19
N VAL A 5 29.22 -20.01 4.14
CA VAL A 5 28.58 -19.54 2.90
C VAL A 5 29.66 -19.22 1.88
N THR A 6 29.53 -19.80 0.68
CA THR A 6 30.44 -19.56 -0.44
C THR A 6 29.72 -18.85 -1.58
N GLU A 7 30.45 -18.14 -2.45
CA GLU A 7 29.88 -17.54 -3.67
C GLU A 7 29.09 -18.58 -4.50
N SER A 8 29.60 -19.81 -4.57
CA SER A 8 28.91 -20.93 -5.25
C SER A 8 27.57 -21.30 -4.62
N SER A 9 27.44 -21.22 -3.29
CA SER A 9 26.17 -21.50 -2.60
C SER A 9 25.10 -20.44 -2.90
N VAL A 10 25.50 -19.17 -3.02
CA VAL A 10 24.61 -18.07 -3.45
C VAL A 10 24.16 -18.29 -4.89
N TRP A 11 25.09 -18.66 -5.78
CA TRP A 11 24.77 -18.97 -7.18
C TRP A 11 23.73 -20.08 -7.32
N ASN A 12 23.91 -21.17 -6.55
CA ASN A 12 22.98 -22.29 -6.57
C ASN A 12 21.58 -21.85 -6.10
N THR A 13 21.48 -21.09 -5.00
CA THR A 13 20.19 -20.56 -4.52
C THR A 13 19.54 -19.64 -5.56
N LEU A 14 20.29 -18.75 -6.22
CA LEU A 14 19.78 -17.89 -7.29
C LEU A 14 19.26 -18.69 -8.49
N MET A 15 19.97 -19.74 -8.92
CA MET A 15 19.50 -20.59 -10.02
C MET A 15 18.27 -21.43 -9.65
N GLN A 16 18.17 -21.86 -8.39
CA GLN A 16 16.96 -22.51 -7.88
C GLN A 16 15.77 -21.55 -7.88
N LEU A 17 15.97 -20.29 -7.47
CA LEU A 17 14.92 -19.26 -7.54
C LEU A 17 14.40 -19.10 -8.99
N VAL A 18 15.31 -18.96 -9.96
CA VAL A 18 14.93 -18.87 -11.39
C VAL A 18 14.18 -20.12 -11.87
N THR A 19 14.62 -21.31 -11.42
CA THR A 19 13.97 -22.58 -11.79
C THR A 19 12.55 -22.67 -11.24
N HIS A 20 12.37 -22.32 -9.95
CA HIS A 20 11.09 -22.34 -9.25
C HIS A 20 10.15 -21.18 -9.61
N SER A 21 10.61 -20.22 -10.40
CA SER A 21 9.80 -19.12 -10.95
C SER A 21 9.51 -19.25 -12.45
N LYS A 22 10.00 -20.30 -13.12
CA LYS A 22 9.95 -20.41 -14.59
C LYS A 22 8.53 -20.43 -15.16
N LEU A 23 7.58 -21.04 -14.47
CA LEU A 23 6.17 -21.16 -14.88
C LEU A 23 5.24 -20.38 -13.93
N GLY A 24 5.72 -19.26 -13.41
CA GLY A 24 5.12 -18.55 -12.28
C GLY A 24 5.78 -18.96 -10.97
N VAL A 25 5.58 -18.13 -9.95
CA VAL A 25 6.15 -18.25 -8.61
C VAL A 25 5.50 -19.43 -7.88
N ASP A 26 6.28 -20.42 -7.51
CA ASP A 26 5.83 -21.53 -6.67
C ASP A 26 6.04 -21.29 -5.16
N SER A 27 5.58 -22.24 -4.35
CA SER A 27 5.66 -22.16 -2.88
C SER A 27 7.07 -22.23 -2.29
N GLN A 28 8.08 -22.67 -3.04
CA GLN A 28 9.48 -22.73 -2.59
C GLN A 28 10.20 -21.39 -2.75
N VAL A 29 9.77 -20.55 -3.70
CA VAL A 29 10.45 -19.27 -4.00
C VAL A 29 10.63 -18.39 -2.75
N PRO A 30 9.62 -18.13 -1.88
CA PRO A 30 9.83 -17.32 -0.70
C PRO A 30 10.82 -17.92 0.30
N LYS A 31 10.89 -19.26 0.40
CA LYS A 31 11.84 -19.97 1.26
C LYS A 31 13.26 -19.85 0.75
N LEU A 32 13.47 -19.99 -0.56
CA LEU A 32 14.76 -19.83 -1.20
C LEU A 32 15.22 -18.36 -1.16
N PHE A 33 14.30 -17.41 -1.29
CA PHE A 33 14.61 -15.99 -1.22
C PHE A 33 15.00 -15.59 0.20
N ASP A 34 14.29 -16.11 1.20
CA ASP A 34 14.66 -15.97 2.60
C ASP A 34 16.07 -16.54 2.87
N LEU A 35 16.40 -17.72 2.33
CA LEU A 35 17.75 -18.29 2.39
C LEU A 35 18.80 -17.40 1.71
N LEU A 36 18.49 -16.84 0.54
CA LEU A 36 19.37 -15.94 -0.19
C LEU A 36 19.74 -14.74 0.68
N ILE A 37 18.76 -14.08 1.32
CA ILE A 37 19.03 -12.94 2.22
C ILE A 37 20.01 -13.32 3.33
N HIS A 38 19.84 -14.49 3.97
CA HIS A 38 20.74 -14.97 5.02
C HIS A 38 22.16 -15.25 4.48
N GLN A 39 22.27 -15.84 3.28
CA GLN A 39 23.57 -16.07 2.64
C GLN A 39 24.28 -14.74 2.34
N LEU A 40 23.59 -13.77 1.75
CA LEU A 40 24.14 -12.46 1.42
C LEU A 40 24.58 -11.67 2.67
N ALA A 41 23.92 -11.86 3.82
CA ALA A 41 24.29 -11.20 5.07
C ALA A 41 25.69 -11.54 5.58
N SER A 42 26.25 -12.68 5.15
CA SER A 42 27.60 -13.12 5.52
C SER A 42 28.71 -12.60 4.60
N LEU A 43 28.36 -11.90 3.51
CA LEU A 43 29.30 -11.45 2.49
C LEU A 43 29.62 -9.96 2.60
N GLY A 44 30.86 -9.59 2.27
CA GLY A 44 31.29 -8.18 2.19
C GLY A 44 30.92 -7.51 0.86
N GLU A 45 31.05 -6.18 0.80
CA GLU A 45 30.77 -5.35 -0.39
C GLU A 45 31.36 -5.92 -1.68
N GLN A 46 32.67 -6.18 -1.71
CA GLN A 46 33.38 -6.62 -2.91
C GLN A 46 32.86 -7.96 -3.45
N GLN A 47 32.48 -8.88 -2.57
CA GLN A 47 31.92 -10.18 -2.95
C GLN A 47 30.52 -10.01 -3.53
N LEU A 48 29.69 -9.17 -2.91
CA LEU A 48 28.33 -8.88 -3.38
C LEU A 48 28.33 -8.22 -4.76
N VAL A 49 29.20 -7.23 -4.99
CA VAL A 49 29.35 -6.55 -6.29
C VAL A 49 29.87 -7.53 -7.35
N LYS A 50 30.91 -8.32 -7.03
CA LYS A 50 31.43 -9.35 -7.93
C LYS A 50 30.35 -10.36 -8.33
N ILE A 51 29.54 -10.80 -7.37
CA ILE A 51 28.39 -11.68 -7.62
C ILE A 51 27.42 -10.98 -8.56
N PHE A 52 27.03 -9.73 -8.29
CA PHE A 52 26.10 -9.00 -9.14
C PHE A 52 26.59 -8.86 -10.60
N ASP A 53 27.87 -8.49 -10.79
CA ASP A 53 28.46 -8.28 -12.11
C ASP A 53 28.51 -9.56 -12.95
N GLN A 54 28.78 -10.70 -12.31
CA GLN A 54 28.87 -12.00 -12.97
C GLN A 54 27.51 -12.61 -13.33
N LEU A 55 26.39 -12.12 -12.77
CA LEU A 55 25.05 -12.61 -13.11
C LEU A 55 24.67 -12.16 -14.53
N GLN A 56 24.48 -13.11 -15.45
CA GLN A 56 24.00 -12.83 -16.81
C GLN A 56 22.48 -13.03 -16.94
N ASP A 57 21.91 -13.89 -16.10
CA ASP A 57 20.48 -14.16 -16.08
C ASP A 57 19.71 -12.99 -15.46
N LYS A 58 18.71 -12.47 -16.19
CA LYS A 58 17.94 -11.29 -15.78
C LYS A 58 17.09 -11.56 -14.53
N HIS A 59 16.55 -12.76 -14.38
CA HIS A 59 15.74 -13.15 -13.23
C HIS A 59 16.61 -13.30 -11.98
N ALA A 60 17.79 -13.91 -12.13
CA ALA A 60 18.75 -14.02 -11.04
C ALA A 60 19.24 -12.64 -10.59
N ARG A 61 19.57 -11.73 -11.53
CA ARG A 61 19.86 -10.32 -11.23
C ARG A 61 18.72 -9.67 -10.48
N LYS A 62 17.46 -9.89 -10.91
CA LYS A 62 16.28 -9.33 -10.26
C LYS A 62 16.13 -9.80 -8.80
N TYR A 63 16.32 -11.09 -8.53
CA TYR A 63 16.33 -11.62 -7.16
C TYR A 63 17.45 -11.04 -6.31
N MET A 64 18.65 -10.85 -6.87
CA MET A 64 19.77 -10.19 -6.18
C MET A 64 19.42 -8.74 -5.81
N LEU A 65 18.89 -7.95 -6.76
CA LEU A 65 18.46 -6.57 -6.52
C LEU A 65 17.35 -6.47 -5.48
N ASP A 66 16.41 -7.41 -5.46
CA ASP A 66 15.33 -7.45 -4.47
C ASP A 66 15.85 -7.85 -3.07
N ALA A 67 16.87 -8.71 -2.99
CA ALA A 67 17.42 -9.21 -1.73
C ALA A 67 18.34 -8.20 -1.03
N LEU A 68 19.21 -7.49 -1.77
CA LEU A 68 20.20 -6.56 -1.23
C LEU A 68 19.68 -5.62 -0.11
N PRO A 69 18.60 -4.84 -0.31
CA PRO A 69 18.12 -3.91 0.73
C PRO A 69 17.52 -4.61 1.96
N LEU A 70 17.21 -5.91 1.87
CA LEU A 70 16.63 -6.71 2.96
C LEU A 70 17.70 -7.41 3.81
N VAL A 71 18.95 -7.42 3.34
CA VAL A 71 20.09 -8.03 4.06
C VAL A 71 20.40 -7.25 5.34
N GLY A 72 20.38 -5.91 5.28
CA GLY A 72 20.61 -5.07 6.45
C GLY A 72 22.04 -5.14 7.01
N SER A 73 23.03 -5.38 6.14
CA SER A 73 24.46 -5.33 6.52
C SER A 73 25.14 -4.12 5.89
N ALA A 74 26.22 -3.61 6.51
CA ALA A 74 27.03 -2.54 5.93
C ALA A 74 27.51 -2.87 4.50
N GLY A 75 28.02 -4.09 4.30
CA GLY A 75 28.46 -4.57 2.98
C GLY A 75 27.35 -4.55 1.93
N SER A 76 26.10 -4.88 2.29
CA SER A 76 24.97 -4.82 1.37
C SER A 76 24.60 -3.39 0.97
N VAL A 77 24.60 -2.44 1.91
CA VAL A 77 24.28 -1.03 1.62
C VAL A 77 25.38 -0.39 0.78
N GLN A 78 26.64 -0.73 1.05
CA GLN A 78 27.80 -0.31 0.24
C GLN A 78 27.69 -0.87 -1.19
N ALA A 79 27.39 -2.16 -1.34
CA ALA A 79 27.20 -2.76 -2.66
C ALA A 79 26.03 -2.10 -3.42
N MET A 80 24.92 -1.78 -2.73
CA MET A 80 23.82 -1.03 -3.33
C MET A 80 24.29 0.32 -3.87
N TYR A 81 25.11 1.06 -3.11
CA TYR A 81 25.67 2.33 -3.57
C TYR A 81 26.54 2.17 -4.82
N GLN A 82 27.45 1.18 -4.85
CA GLN A 82 28.30 0.92 -6.01
C GLN A 82 27.49 0.57 -7.27
N ILE A 83 26.50 -0.32 -7.13
CA ILE A 83 25.63 -0.73 -8.25
C ILE A 83 24.80 0.46 -8.74
N TYR A 84 24.33 1.31 -7.83
CA TYR A 84 23.66 2.57 -8.16
C TYR A 84 24.59 3.55 -8.90
N ALA A 85 25.79 3.78 -8.38
CA ALA A 85 26.78 4.68 -8.98
C ALA A 85 27.21 4.22 -10.38
N ALA A 86 27.24 2.90 -10.60
CA ALA A 86 27.47 2.28 -11.91
C ALA A 86 26.28 2.43 -12.89
N ARG A 87 25.15 3.03 -12.47
CA ARG A 87 23.92 3.20 -13.26
C ARG A 87 23.26 1.89 -13.69
N GLU A 88 23.45 0.83 -12.91
CA GLU A 88 22.84 -0.49 -13.14
C GLU A 88 21.41 -0.59 -12.52
N VAL A 89 20.91 0.50 -11.92
CA VAL A 89 19.63 0.54 -11.19
C VAL A 89 18.74 1.65 -11.76
N SER A 90 17.48 1.32 -12.04
CA SER A 90 16.48 2.32 -12.45
C SER A 90 15.98 3.18 -11.28
N ARG A 91 15.30 4.29 -11.59
CA ARG A 91 14.67 5.15 -10.57
C ARG A 91 13.74 4.39 -9.63
N ASP A 92 12.88 3.55 -10.20
CA ASP A 92 11.88 2.80 -9.45
C ASP A 92 12.54 1.75 -8.53
N GLU A 93 13.64 1.15 -8.97
CA GLU A 93 14.41 0.20 -8.15
C GLU A 93 15.12 0.91 -7.01
N LEU A 94 15.70 2.09 -7.24
CA LEU A 94 16.29 2.90 -6.17
C LEU A 94 15.22 3.36 -5.17
N GLU A 95 14.05 3.82 -5.61
CA GLU A 95 12.95 4.18 -4.71
C GLU A 95 12.48 2.96 -3.88
N SER A 96 12.44 1.76 -4.49
CA SER A 96 12.17 0.51 -3.78
C SER A 96 13.25 0.18 -2.74
N TRP A 97 14.52 0.41 -3.05
CA TRP A 97 15.64 0.20 -2.14
C TRP A 97 15.58 1.13 -0.94
N LEU A 98 15.38 2.43 -1.19
CA LEU A 98 15.26 3.45 -0.14
C LEU A 98 14.08 3.17 0.80
N THR A 99 12.94 2.73 0.25
CA THR A 99 11.78 2.33 1.04
C THR A 99 12.12 1.14 1.97
N ALA A 100 12.79 0.12 1.46
CA ALA A 100 13.19 -1.03 2.27
C ALA A 100 14.23 -0.67 3.35
N LEU A 101 15.23 0.14 3.02
CA LEU A 101 16.24 0.64 3.97
C LEU A 101 15.62 1.43 5.12
N SER A 102 14.49 2.11 4.89
CA SER A 102 13.79 2.90 5.92
C SER A 102 13.28 2.06 7.10
N PHE A 103 13.24 0.73 6.96
CA PHE A 103 12.83 -0.22 8.01
C PHE A 103 14.02 -0.93 8.68
N HIS A 104 15.24 -0.47 8.43
CA HIS A 104 16.43 -1.00 9.09
C HIS A 104 16.37 -0.77 10.60
N LYS A 105 16.48 -1.85 11.39
CA LYS A 105 16.29 -1.80 12.86
C LYS A 105 17.54 -1.44 13.64
N GLN A 106 18.70 -1.98 13.22
CA GLN A 106 19.98 -1.80 13.91
C GLN A 106 21.07 -1.36 12.94
N PRO A 107 21.00 -0.12 12.42
CA PRO A 107 22.01 0.38 11.49
C PRO A 107 23.36 0.58 12.20
N SER A 108 24.46 0.26 11.49
CA SER A 108 25.82 0.56 11.94
C SER A 108 26.29 1.94 11.45
N LEU A 109 27.42 2.42 11.97
CA LEU A 109 28.01 3.69 11.52
C LEU A 109 28.41 3.65 10.04
N GLU A 110 28.91 2.51 9.55
CA GLU A 110 29.29 2.33 8.15
C GLU A 110 28.08 2.43 7.20
N ILE A 111 26.90 2.00 7.66
CA ILE A 111 25.65 2.22 6.93
C ILE A 111 25.36 3.72 6.84
N LEU A 112 25.49 4.47 7.93
CA LEU A 112 25.26 5.92 7.93
C LEU A 112 26.26 6.66 7.03
N ASP A 113 27.52 6.24 6.97
CA ASP A 113 28.52 6.78 6.04
C ASP A 113 28.10 6.57 4.57
N THR A 114 27.64 5.36 4.24
CA THR A 114 27.17 5.06 2.87
C THR A 114 25.91 5.85 2.52
N LEU A 115 24.98 5.99 3.46
CA LEU A 115 23.76 6.77 3.26
C LEU A 115 24.03 8.26 3.02
N GLN A 116 25.11 8.81 3.58
CA GLN A 116 25.53 10.18 3.25
C GLN A 116 25.91 10.32 1.78
N LEU A 117 26.56 9.31 1.19
CA LEU A 117 26.91 9.32 -0.24
C LEU A 117 25.64 9.37 -1.11
N PHE A 118 24.62 8.57 -0.77
CA PHE A 118 23.32 8.63 -1.43
C PHE A 118 22.65 10.02 -1.34
N MET A 119 22.86 10.77 -0.25
CA MET A 119 22.36 12.15 -0.13
C MET A 119 23.15 13.13 -1.00
N GLN A 120 24.47 12.97 -1.12
CA GLN A 120 25.37 13.88 -1.83
C GLN A 120 25.26 13.76 -3.35
N ASP A 121 25.02 12.57 -3.88
CA ASP A 121 24.87 12.34 -5.33
C ASP A 121 23.64 13.01 -5.96
N GLY A 122 22.84 13.74 -5.16
CA GLY A 122 21.89 14.73 -5.64
C GLY A 122 20.67 14.16 -6.38
N TYR A 123 20.46 12.84 -6.30
CA TYR A 123 19.48 12.16 -7.14
C TYR A 123 18.03 12.59 -6.86
N HIS A 124 17.64 12.65 -5.60
CA HIS A 124 16.29 13.03 -5.20
C HIS A 124 16.25 13.41 -3.72
N PRO A 125 15.62 14.54 -3.35
CA PRO A 125 15.34 14.85 -1.94
C PRO A 125 14.63 13.73 -1.17
N LYS A 126 13.89 12.83 -1.85
CA LYS A 126 13.22 11.68 -1.24
C LYS A 126 14.18 10.69 -0.58
N THR A 127 15.44 10.61 -1.02
CA THR A 127 16.49 9.84 -0.33
C THR A 127 16.60 10.26 1.14
N TRP A 128 16.43 11.55 1.44
CA TRP A 128 16.53 12.07 2.80
C TRP A 128 15.47 11.50 3.75
N LEU A 129 14.30 11.13 3.24
CA LEU A 129 13.25 10.47 4.03
C LEU A 129 13.69 9.07 4.49
N ALA A 130 14.32 8.31 3.61
CA ALA A 130 14.85 7.00 3.95
C ALA A 130 16.04 7.11 4.91
N VAL A 131 17.00 7.99 4.62
CA VAL A 131 18.17 8.20 5.47
C VAL A 131 17.78 8.66 6.87
N SER A 132 16.87 9.64 6.98
CA SER A 132 16.37 10.11 8.28
C SER A 132 15.63 9.04 9.08
N SER A 133 14.95 8.10 8.41
CA SER A 133 14.32 6.94 9.07
C SER A 133 15.37 5.99 9.66
N VAL A 134 16.46 5.76 8.93
CA VAL A 134 17.59 4.95 9.42
C VAL A 134 18.28 5.65 10.60
N VAL A 135 18.51 6.97 10.51
CA VAL A 135 19.07 7.73 11.64
C VAL A 135 18.16 7.66 12.86
N HIS A 136 16.84 7.73 12.69
CA HIS A 136 15.90 7.54 13.79
C HIS A 136 16.05 6.17 14.46
N SER A 137 16.18 5.09 13.68
CA SER A 137 16.46 3.75 14.22
C SER A 137 17.78 3.68 14.98
N TYR A 138 18.85 4.30 14.46
CA TYR A 138 20.15 4.41 15.17
C TYR A 138 20.01 5.14 16.51
N CYS A 139 19.37 6.31 16.49
CA CYS A 139 19.18 7.16 17.66
C CYS A 139 18.29 6.55 18.76
N ARG A 140 17.47 5.56 18.41
CA ARG A 140 16.72 4.79 19.41
C ARG A 140 17.60 3.82 20.20
N LEU A 141 18.76 3.44 19.67
CA LEU A 141 19.71 2.51 20.30
C LEU A 141 20.76 3.26 21.14
N ASP A 142 21.11 4.48 20.74
CA ASP A 142 22.11 5.31 21.41
C ASP A 142 21.55 6.67 21.83
N PRO A 143 21.36 6.94 23.13
CA PRO A 143 20.93 8.24 23.64
C PRO A 143 21.85 9.41 23.29
N ALA A 144 23.14 9.14 22.99
CA ALA A 144 24.13 10.15 22.60
C ALA A 144 24.26 10.30 21.07
N CYS A 145 23.34 9.73 20.29
CA CYS A 145 23.45 9.73 18.82
C CYS A 145 23.63 11.11 18.19
N ALA A 146 23.10 12.18 18.81
CA ALA A 146 23.19 13.54 18.29
C ALA A 146 24.64 14.07 18.25
N ASP A 147 25.53 13.49 19.05
CA ASP A 147 26.96 13.81 19.08
C ASP A 147 27.78 12.96 18.10
N THR A 148 27.14 12.01 17.41
CA THR A 148 27.81 11.14 16.43
C THR A 148 28.12 11.93 15.14
N PRO A 149 29.38 11.94 14.65
CA PRO A 149 29.78 12.74 13.48
C PRO A 149 28.94 12.49 12.23
N GLN A 150 28.60 11.23 11.95
CA GLN A 150 27.77 10.83 10.81
C GLN A 150 26.36 11.42 10.90
N VAL A 151 25.77 11.38 12.10
CA VAL A 151 24.44 11.94 12.37
C VAL A 151 24.48 13.46 12.24
N GLN A 152 25.53 14.11 12.75
CA GLN A 152 25.74 15.55 12.61
C GLN A 152 25.92 15.98 11.16
N ALA A 153 26.65 15.21 10.34
CA ALA A 153 26.82 15.50 8.92
C ALA A 153 25.48 15.44 8.17
N ILE A 154 24.68 14.40 8.41
CA ILE A 154 23.33 14.25 7.84
C ILE A 154 22.44 15.42 8.28
N MET A 155 22.40 15.72 9.59
CA MET A 155 21.60 16.84 10.12
C MET A 155 22.04 18.17 9.51
N SER A 156 23.35 18.40 9.39
CA SER A 156 23.90 19.64 8.81
C SER A 156 23.46 19.82 7.37
N ALA A 157 23.44 18.77 6.55
CA ALA A 157 22.94 18.84 5.18
C ALA A 157 21.45 19.24 5.11
N LEU A 158 20.64 18.72 6.03
CA LEU A 158 19.23 19.10 6.14
C LEU A 158 19.06 20.54 6.61
N GLU A 159 19.76 20.97 7.66
CA GLU A 159 19.68 22.33 8.20
C GLU A 159 20.21 23.38 7.20
N GLN A 160 21.27 23.08 6.46
CA GLN A 160 21.76 23.96 5.37
C GLN A 160 20.70 24.19 4.30
N THR A 161 19.91 23.15 3.97
CA THR A 161 18.81 23.25 3.02
C THR A 161 17.69 24.19 3.52
N LEU A 162 17.47 24.25 4.84
CA LEU A 162 16.47 25.15 5.43
C LEU A 162 16.94 26.62 5.49
N GLY A 163 18.25 26.85 5.56
CA GLY A 163 18.80 28.17 5.86
C GLY A 163 18.32 28.71 7.22
N GLU A 164 18.20 30.03 7.37
CA GLU A 164 17.81 30.63 8.65
C GLU A 164 16.30 30.65 8.92
N SER A 165 15.49 30.52 7.88
CA SER A 165 14.03 30.77 7.95
C SER A 165 13.21 30.03 6.89
N CYS A 166 13.74 28.99 6.24
CA CYS A 166 13.03 28.20 5.22
C CYS A 166 12.52 29.00 4.00
N ILE A 167 13.19 30.11 3.67
CA ILE A 167 12.80 30.97 2.54
C ILE A 167 13.18 30.28 1.24
N SER A 168 12.19 30.09 0.36
CA SER A 168 12.37 29.52 -0.97
C SER A 168 12.03 30.54 -2.05
N THR A 169 12.87 30.63 -3.09
CA THR A 169 12.66 31.52 -4.24
C THR A 169 12.00 30.81 -5.43
N THR A 170 12.15 29.49 -5.53
CA THR A 170 11.56 28.65 -6.58
C THR A 170 10.69 27.55 -5.99
N ARG A 171 9.76 27.00 -6.78
CA ARG A 171 8.92 25.85 -6.38
C ARG A 171 9.77 24.61 -6.06
N GLU A 172 10.82 24.36 -6.83
CA GLU A 172 11.74 23.23 -6.59
C GLU A 172 12.49 23.37 -5.25
N GLN A 173 12.94 24.58 -4.92
CA GLN A 173 13.55 24.87 -3.63
C GLN A 173 12.52 24.68 -2.50
N GLN A 174 11.27 25.12 -2.69
CA GLN A 174 10.19 24.91 -1.73
C GLN A 174 9.91 23.42 -1.50
N GLU A 175 9.83 22.61 -2.57
CA GLU A 175 9.67 21.15 -2.47
C GLU A 175 10.80 20.53 -1.65
N THR A 176 12.04 20.95 -1.92
CA THR A 176 13.24 20.46 -1.22
C THR A 176 13.24 20.85 0.27
N VAL A 177 12.88 22.08 0.61
CA VAL A 177 12.72 22.56 2.00
C VAL A 177 11.66 21.74 2.74
N VAL A 178 10.52 21.47 2.11
CA VAL A 178 9.44 20.66 2.69
C VAL A 178 9.91 19.23 2.96
N VAL A 179 10.66 18.63 2.03
CA VAL A 179 11.23 17.29 2.22
C VAL A 179 12.27 17.27 3.35
N ALA A 180 13.12 18.30 3.47
CA ALA A 180 14.07 18.42 4.57
C ALA A 180 13.37 18.51 5.94
N LEU A 181 12.31 19.31 6.06
CA LEU A 181 11.50 19.40 7.29
C LEU A 181 10.86 18.05 7.65
N LYS A 182 10.37 17.31 6.65
CA LYS A 182 9.78 15.98 6.84
C LYS A 182 10.83 14.95 7.28
N ALA A 183 12.04 15.02 6.72
CA ALA A 183 13.19 14.21 7.14
C ALA A 183 13.62 14.52 8.58
N ILE A 184 13.68 15.80 8.97
CA ILE A 184 13.93 16.19 10.38
C ILE A 184 12.84 15.61 11.30
N GLY A 185 11.58 15.63 10.87
CA GLY A 185 10.50 15.00 11.61
C GLY A 185 10.62 13.48 11.73
N ASN A 186 11.25 12.79 10.77
CA ASN A 186 11.61 11.37 10.92
C ASN A 186 12.67 11.19 12.01
N MET A 187 13.75 11.99 11.98
CA MET A 187 14.84 11.91 12.96
C MET A 187 14.34 12.15 14.39
N GLY A 188 13.43 13.13 14.56
CA GLY A 188 12.81 13.46 15.85
C GLY A 188 13.63 14.41 16.72
N PHE A 189 14.67 15.03 16.17
CA PHE A 189 15.43 16.07 16.83
C PHE A 189 16.01 17.04 15.80
N MET A 190 16.56 18.16 16.27
CA MET A 190 17.20 19.18 15.47
C MET A 190 18.24 19.92 16.30
N SER A 191 19.34 20.38 15.69
CA SER A 191 20.38 21.13 16.38
C SER A 191 19.90 22.55 16.70
N SER A 192 19.27 23.22 15.72
CA SER A 192 18.83 24.61 15.83
C SER A 192 17.30 24.76 15.91
N LEU A 193 16.75 24.75 17.13
CA LEU A 193 15.31 25.00 17.33
C LEU A 193 14.86 26.41 16.90
N SER A 194 15.77 27.39 16.87
CA SER A 194 15.46 28.75 16.44
C SER A 194 15.15 28.82 14.95
N VAL A 195 15.88 28.07 14.11
CA VAL A 195 15.59 27.95 12.68
C VAL A 195 14.19 27.37 12.47
N LEU A 196 13.84 26.28 13.15
CA LEU A 196 12.51 25.68 13.04
C LEU A 196 11.40 26.66 13.46
N ARG A 197 11.61 27.37 14.58
CA ARG A 197 10.69 28.41 15.03
C ARG A 197 10.51 29.51 13.99
N ASN A 198 11.60 29.96 13.35
CA ASN A 198 11.53 30.96 12.29
C ASN A 198 10.74 30.44 11.08
N CYS A 199 10.96 29.19 10.68
CA CYS A 199 10.21 28.56 9.59
C CYS A 199 8.70 28.54 9.85
N ILE A 200 8.27 28.31 11.10
CA ILE A 200 6.86 28.32 11.53
C ILE A 200 6.30 29.75 11.56
N MET A 201 7.05 30.71 12.10
CA MET A 201 6.55 32.05 12.42
C MET A 201 6.65 33.05 11.27
N ASN A 202 7.58 32.84 10.33
CA ASN A 202 7.79 33.76 9.21
C ASN A 202 6.62 33.69 8.22
N LYS A 203 5.87 34.80 8.10
CA LYS A 203 4.71 34.92 7.22
C LYS A 203 5.07 34.97 5.73
N ALA A 204 6.33 35.21 5.38
CA ALA A 204 6.81 35.14 4.00
C ALA A 204 6.86 33.71 3.46
N ASN A 205 6.89 32.71 4.35
CA ASN A 205 6.90 31.31 3.94
C ASN A 205 5.50 30.87 3.49
N PRO A 206 5.42 30.05 2.41
CA PRO A 206 4.19 29.37 2.01
C PRO A 206 3.60 28.55 3.16
N MET A 207 2.27 28.37 3.15
CA MET A 207 1.57 27.63 4.20
C MET A 207 2.09 26.20 4.33
N GLU A 208 2.44 25.56 3.21
CA GLU A 208 2.97 24.20 3.16
C GLU A 208 4.29 24.08 3.93
N VAL A 209 5.17 25.08 3.83
CA VAL A 209 6.44 25.12 4.57
C VAL A 209 6.18 25.29 6.06
N ARG A 210 5.28 26.20 6.44
CA ARG A 210 4.94 26.46 7.84
C ARG A 210 4.30 25.24 8.51
N LEU A 211 3.40 24.56 7.81
CA LEU A 211 2.77 23.32 8.27
C LEU A 211 3.79 22.16 8.36
N ALA A 212 4.68 22.02 7.35
CA ALA A 212 5.75 21.03 7.40
C ALA A 212 6.69 21.27 8.58
N ALA A 213 6.97 22.52 8.92
CA ALA A 213 7.80 22.88 10.07
C ALA A 213 7.13 22.53 11.41
N VAL A 214 5.81 22.73 11.55
CA VAL A 214 5.07 22.20 12.71
C VAL A 214 5.13 20.67 12.73
N GLY A 215 4.89 20.02 11.59
CA GLY A 215 4.94 18.56 11.46
C GLY A 215 6.31 17.92 11.71
N ALA A 216 7.40 18.69 11.60
CA ALA A 216 8.75 18.25 11.96
C ALA A 216 8.89 17.99 13.47
N THR A 217 8.02 18.57 14.30
CA THR A 217 8.09 18.46 15.77
C THR A 217 7.45 17.20 16.34
N ARG A 218 6.79 16.38 15.51
CA ARG A 218 5.95 15.24 15.92
C ARG A 218 6.64 14.15 16.73
N ARG A 219 7.98 14.11 16.73
CA ARG A 219 8.80 13.14 17.50
C ARG A 219 9.71 13.84 18.52
N PHE A 220 9.61 15.15 18.66
CA PHE A 220 10.50 15.91 19.53
C PHE A 220 10.17 15.60 21.00
N PRO A 221 11.18 15.51 21.87
CA PRO A 221 10.98 15.47 23.30
C PRO A 221 10.16 16.68 23.81
N CYS A 222 9.35 16.47 24.84
CA CYS A 222 8.43 17.49 25.34
C CYS A 222 9.14 18.79 25.79
N ASP A 223 10.35 18.73 26.36
CA ASP A 223 11.12 19.90 26.77
C ASP A 223 11.57 20.79 25.60
N LYS A 224 11.79 20.17 24.43
CA LYS A 224 12.13 20.87 23.18
C LYS A 224 10.87 21.46 22.54
N LEU A 225 9.78 20.70 22.52
CA LEU A 225 8.50 21.12 21.96
C LEU A 225 7.93 22.35 22.66
N GLN A 226 8.00 22.40 24.00
CA GLN A 226 7.54 23.55 24.79
C GLN A 226 8.25 24.86 24.43
N LYS A 227 9.52 24.81 23.98
CA LYS A 227 10.31 25.98 23.55
C LYS A 227 9.84 26.59 22.22
N LEU A 228 9.04 25.87 21.43
CA LEU A 228 8.54 26.34 20.14
C LEU A 228 7.27 27.21 20.25
N SER A 229 6.70 27.36 21.46
CA SER A 229 5.55 28.25 21.72
C SER A 229 4.32 27.96 20.84
N MET A 230 3.97 26.68 20.67
CA MET A 230 2.81 26.25 19.86
C MET A 230 1.47 26.78 20.39
N LEU A 231 1.30 26.82 21.71
CA LEU A 231 0.05 27.28 22.33
C LEU A 231 -0.26 28.77 22.04
N PRO A 232 0.70 29.72 22.17
CA PRO A 232 0.52 31.07 21.66
C PRO A 232 0.17 31.15 20.16
N LEU A 233 0.75 30.31 19.30
CA LEU A 233 0.43 30.30 17.87
C LEU A 233 -1.01 29.86 17.62
N PHE A 234 -1.48 28.82 18.31
CA PHE A 234 -2.88 28.38 18.28
C PHE A 234 -3.86 29.50 18.70
N GLN A 235 -3.50 30.31 19.70
CA GLN A 235 -4.32 31.41 20.22
C GLN A 235 -4.37 32.65 19.31
N GLN A 236 -3.53 32.74 18.27
CA GLN A 236 -3.49 33.91 17.39
C GLN A 236 -4.58 33.84 16.30
N HIS A 237 -5.71 34.52 16.50
CA HIS A 237 -6.81 34.60 15.54
C HIS A 237 -6.42 35.20 14.17
N SER A 238 -5.31 35.95 14.10
CA SER A 238 -4.77 36.46 12.82
C SER A 238 -4.09 35.42 11.93
N GLN A 239 -3.88 34.20 12.45
CA GLN A 239 -3.25 33.11 11.71
C GLN A 239 -4.31 32.26 11.00
N ASP A 240 -3.89 31.58 9.93
CA ASP A 240 -4.79 30.70 9.18
C ASP A 240 -5.25 29.51 10.04
N THR A 241 -6.50 29.09 9.84
CA THR A 241 -7.13 27.98 10.57
C THR A 241 -6.31 26.69 10.50
N GLU A 242 -5.73 26.36 9.33
CA GLU A 242 -4.91 25.15 9.19
C GLU A 242 -3.70 25.17 10.13
N LEU A 243 -3.00 26.31 10.20
CA LEU A 243 -1.82 26.46 11.05
C LEU A 243 -2.17 26.47 12.54
N ARG A 244 -3.29 27.12 12.92
CA ARG A 244 -3.78 27.13 14.30
C ARG A 244 -4.11 25.72 14.77
N ILE A 245 -4.79 24.92 13.94
CA ILE A 245 -5.12 23.53 14.24
C ILE A 245 -3.85 22.66 14.31
N ALA A 246 -2.89 22.84 13.41
CA ALA A 246 -1.61 22.13 13.48
C ALA A 246 -0.84 22.46 14.77
N ALA A 247 -0.81 23.73 15.17
CA ALA A 247 -0.19 24.17 16.43
C ALA A 247 -0.92 23.59 17.66
N TYR A 248 -2.25 23.49 17.61
CA TYR A 248 -3.02 22.81 18.64
C TYR A 248 -2.63 21.33 18.76
N LEU A 249 -2.59 20.59 17.64
CA LEU A 249 -2.20 19.17 17.63
C LEU A 249 -0.78 18.97 18.18
N ALA A 250 0.15 19.86 17.83
CA ALA A 250 1.49 19.84 18.40
C ALA A 250 1.49 20.14 19.91
N ALA A 251 0.65 21.06 20.40
CA ALA A 251 0.58 21.38 21.82
C ALA A 251 0.00 20.24 22.67
N VAL A 252 -0.98 19.48 22.15
CA VAL A 252 -1.61 18.36 22.87
C VAL A 252 -0.82 17.06 22.79
N GLN A 253 0.32 17.02 22.09
CA GLN A 253 1.23 15.88 22.09
C GLN A 253 1.86 15.64 23.46
N CYS A 254 2.16 16.71 24.19
CA CYS A 254 2.73 16.67 25.55
C CYS A 254 1.83 17.47 26.49
N PRO A 255 0.60 16.98 26.77
CA PRO A 255 -0.37 17.73 27.55
C PRO A 255 0.06 17.74 29.03
N ASP A 256 0.06 18.92 29.64
CA ASP A 256 0.08 19.08 31.08
C ASP A 256 -1.20 19.75 31.56
N THR A 257 -1.44 19.73 32.88
CA THR A 257 -2.65 20.31 33.48
C THR A 257 -2.82 21.79 33.14
N ALA A 258 -1.73 22.55 33.05
CA ALA A 258 -1.74 23.96 32.66
C ALA A 258 -2.17 24.16 31.19
N THR A 259 -1.67 23.31 30.30
CA THR A 259 -2.01 23.30 28.87
C THR A 259 -3.49 22.96 28.69
N ILE A 260 -3.98 21.90 29.36
CA ILE A 260 -5.40 21.52 29.30
C ILE A 260 -6.29 22.66 29.84
N SER A 261 -5.93 23.27 30.97
CA SER A 261 -6.68 24.42 31.51
C SER A 261 -6.73 25.59 30.53
N ARG A 262 -5.60 25.93 29.90
CA ARG A 262 -5.52 27.02 28.94
C ARG A 262 -6.26 26.72 27.64
N LEU A 263 -6.27 25.46 27.19
CA LEU A 263 -7.09 25.03 26.05
C LEU A 263 -8.58 25.19 26.34
N ARG A 264 -9.03 24.89 27.57
CA ARG A 264 -10.40 25.15 28.01
C ARG A 264 -10.73 26.64 27.93
N ASP A 265 -9.88 27.51 28.46
CA ASP A 265 -10.09 28.98 28.41
C ASP A 265 -10.20 29.51 26.98
N VAL A 266 -9.40 28.96 26.06
CA VAL A 266 -9.43 29.34 24.64
C VAL A 266 -10.72 28.88 23.98
N LEU A 267 -11.17 27.64 24.24
CA LEU A 267 -12.42 27.11 23.70
C LEU A 267 -13.64 27.96 24.03
N TYR A 268 -13.68 28.58 25.21
CA TYR A 268 -14.77 29.49 25.59
C TYR A 268 -14.77 30.82 24.82
N LYS A 269 -13.62 31.24 24.31
CA LYS A 269 -13.41 32.54 23.64
C LYS A 269 -13.19 32.39 22.13
N GLU A 270 -13.16 31.18 21.61
CA GLU A 270 -12.94 30.91 20.19
C GLU A 270 -14.16 31.31 19.37
N ASP A 271 -13.95 32.22 18.42
CA ASP A 271 -14.96 32.72 17.48
C ASP A 271 -14.87 32.01 16.12
N THR A 272 -13.75 31.34 15.81
CA THR A 272 -13.59 30.62 14.55
C THR A 272 -14.21 29.23 14.68
N ASN A 273 -15.41 29.06 14.13
CA ASN A 273 -16.15 27.79 14.16
C ASN A 273 -15.35 26.58 13.66
N GLN A 274 -14.44 26.77 12.70
CA GLN A 274 -13.56 25.71 12.20
C GLN A 274 -12.62 25.19 13.30
N VAL A 275 -11.89 26.10 13.97
CA VAL A 275 -10.98 25.76 15.06
C VAL A 275 -11.77 25.19 16.24
N LEU A 276 -12.88 25.83 16.61
CA LEU A 276 -13.73 25.39 17.71
C LEU A 276 -14.27 23.97 17.50
N SER A 277 -14.84 23.69 16.33
CA SER A 277 -15.36 22.36 15.95
C SER A 277 -14.28 21.28 16.04
N PHE A 278 -13.09 21.57 15.53
CA PHE A 278 -11.99 20.62 15.52
C PHE A 278 -11.52 20.29 16.93
N VAL A 279 -11.20 21.32 17.72
CA VAL A 279 -10.68 21.14 19.08
C VAL A 279 -11.72 20.45 19.97
N TRP A 280 -13.00 20.83 19.85
CA TRP A 280 -14.08 20.19 20.59
C TRP A 280 -14.17 18.69 20.27
N THR A 281 -14.29 18.33 18.99
CA THR A 281 -14.42 16.92 18.58
C THR A 281 -13.19 16.10 18.96
N HIS A 282 -11.98 16.64 18.81
CA HIS A 282 -10.75 15.96 19.21
C HIS A 282 -10.71 15.70 20.72
N LEU A 283 -11.03 16.69 21.57
CA LEU A 283 -11.07 16.49 23.02
C LEU A 283 -12.16 15.51 23.45
N THR A 284 -13.35 15.55 22.83
CA THR A 284 -14.41 14.56 23.09
C THR A 284 -13.95 13.16 22.73
N ASN A 285 -13.35 12.96 21.56
CA ASN A 285 -12.82 11.67 21.15
C ASN A 285 -11.71 11.15 22.08
N LEU A 286 -10.83 12.04 22.58
CA LEU A 286 -9.83 11.68 23.59
C LEU A 286 -10.46 11.26 24.93
N GLN A 287 -11.57 11.87 25.33
CA GLN A 287 -12.31 11.52 26.54
C GLN A 287 -13.03 10.16 26.41
N GLU A 288 -13.53 9.85 25.21
CA GLU A 288 -14.28 8.63 24.90
C GLU A 288 -13.40 7.45 24.45
N SER A 289 -12.14 7.69 24.10
CA SER A 289 -11.22 6.66 23.59
C SER A 289 -11.03 5.50 24.55
N THR A 290 -10.99 4.29 23.99
CA THR A 290 -10.71 3.04 24.69
C THR A 290 -9.24 2.62 24.59
N SER A 291 -8.40 3.39 23.90
CA SER A 291 -6.97 3.12 23.81
C SER A 291 -6.29 3.22 25.18
N ILE A 292 -5.43 2.25 25.50
CA ILE A 292 -4.68 2.24 26.77
C ILE A 292 -3.68 3.40 26.86
N TRP A 293 -3.16 3.88 25.72
CA TRP A 293 -2.18 4.96 25.63
C TRP A 293 -2.77 6.35 25.79
N LYS A 294 -4.10 6.47 25.75
CA LYS A 294 -4.83 7.73 25.93
C LYS A 294 -5.47 7.86 27.31
N GLN A 295 -5.22 6.92 28.24
CA GLN A 295 -5.87 6.94 29.56
C GLN A 295 -5.44 8.13 30.42
N GLU A 296 -4.18 8.58 30.32
CA GLU A 296 -3.69 9.72 31.09
C GLU A 296 -4.39 11.02 30.67
N ILE A 297 -4.38 11.34 29.37
CA ILE A 297 -5.07 12.53 28.84
C ILE A 297 -6.59 12.43 29.08
N ARG A 298 -7.18 11.25 28.98
CA ARG A 298 -8.58 11.01 29.32
C ARG A 298 -8.88 11.41 30.77
N GLN A 299 -8.03 11.04 31.72
CA GLN A 299 -8.18 11.44 33.13
C GLN A 299 -8.13 12.96 33.30
N MET A 300 -7.24 13.65 32.59
CA MET A 300 -7.18 15.13 32.60
C MET A 300 -8.46 15.79 32.02
N LEU A 301 -9.22 15.06 31.20
CA LEU A 301 -10.43 15.53 30.52
C LEU A 301 -11.75 15.10 31.18
N GLN A 302 -11.73 14.35 32.31
CA GLN A 302 -12.92 13.77 32.98
C GLN A 302 -13.99 14.76 33.49
N ASP A 303 -13.84 16.05 33.26
CA ASP A 303 -14.80 17.07 33.66
C ASP A 303 -16.01 17.08 32.69
N ASN A 304 -17.22 17.34 33.21
CA ASN A 304 -18.47 17.38 32.43
C ASN A 304 -18.56 18.56 31.44
N TYR A 305 -17.45 19.27 31.20
CA TYR A 305 -17.34 20.43 30.33
C TYR A 305 -17.66 20.11 28.86
N LEU A 306 -17.26 18.94 28.38
CA LEU A 306 -17.41 18.53 26.98
C LEU A 306 -18.81 17.96 26.67
N ALA A 307 -19.73 17.95 27.64
CA ALA A 307 -21.08 17.45 27.44
C ALA A 307 -21.93 18.44 26.61
N ASN A 308 -22.33 18.00 25.42
CA ASN A 308 -23.51 18.47 24.67
C ASN A 308 -23.54 19.93 24.17
N LYS A 309 -22.41 20.63 24.02
CA LYS A 309 -22.42 22.04 23.58
C LYS A 309 -22.38 22.27 22.06
N PHE A 310 -21.82 21.35 21.26
CA PHE A 310 -21.52 21.64 19.84
C PHE A 310 -21.99 20.55 18.87
N LYS A 311 -23.19 20.74 18.28
CA LYS A 311 -23.73 19.93 17.17
C LYS A 311 -23.59 20.69 15.86
N THR A 312 -22.40 20.70 15.27
CA THR A 312 -22.16 21.27 13.94
C THR A 312 -22.34 20.26 12.82
N ASP A 313 -22.51 20.72 11.58
CA ASP A 313 -22.56 19.84 10.40
C ASP A 313 -21.14 19.34 10.07
N ALA A 314 -20.96 18.01 10.10
CA ALA A 314 -19.69 17.34 9.81
C ALA A 314 -19.15 17.59 8.39
N ARG A 315 -20.01 18.04 7.46
CA ARG A 315 -19.64 18.31 6.06
C ARG A 315 -19.12 19.73 5.84
N LYS A 316 -19.23 20.61 6.83
CA LYS A 316 -18.90 22.04 6.71
C LYS A 316 -17.79 22.49 7.67
N PHE A 317 -17.64 21.79 8.80
CA PHE A 317 -16.74 22.18 9.86
C PHE A 317 -15.64 21.13 10.08
N SER A 318 -14.47 21.62 10.46
CA SER A 318 -13.30 20.81 10.78
C SER A 318 -13.58 19.88 11.96
N ARG A 319 -13.11 18.64 11.88
CA ARG A 319 -13.36 17.59 12.87
C ARG A 319 -12.22 16.59 12.99
N ASN A 320 -12.07 16.05 14.18
CA ASN A 320 -11.38 14.78 14.41
C ASN A 320 -12.42 13.66 14.54
N TYR A 321 -12.10 12.50 14.00
CA TYR A 321 -12.83 11.25 14.16
C TYR A 321 -11.89 10.22 14.76
N GLU A 322 -12.31 9.55 15.82
CA GLU A 322 -11.55 8.47 16.43
C GLU A 322 -12.44 7.26 16.64
N MET A 323 -11.89 6.09 16.34
CA MET A 323 -12.49 4.82 16.71
C MET A 323 -11.41 3.94 17.31
N SER A 324 -11.63 3.48 18.54
CA SER A 324 -10.72 2.62 19.27
C SER A 324 -11.44 1.40 19.83
N ALA A 325 -10.76 0.25 19.80
CA ALA A 325 -11.21 -0.98 20.43
C ALA A 325 -10.02 -1.69 21.07
N TYR A 326 -10.21 -2.23 22.28
CA TYR A 326 -9.19 -2.98 23.01
C TYR A 326 -9.77 -4.29 23.54
N SER A 327 -9.07 -5.40 23.35
CA SER A 327 -9.41 -6.72 23.87
C SER A 327 -8.57 -7.04 25.09
N ASP A 328 -9.20 -7.10 26.26
CA ASP A 328 -8.52 -7.49 27.49
C ASP A 328 -8.05 -8.95 27.49
N ILE A 329 -8.69 -9.80 26.70
CA ILE A 329 -8.35 -11.23 26.59
C ILE A 329 -7.10 -11.39 25.71
N LEU A 330 -7.08 -10.73 24.55
CA LEU A 330 -5.96 -10.82 23.60
C LEU A 330 -4.80 -9.88 23.99
N LYS A 331 -5.03 -8.91 24.89
CA LYS A 331 -4.09 -7.82 25.21
C LYS A 331 -3.65 -7.06 23.94
N THR A 332 -4.60 -6.87 23.03
CA THR A 332 -4.39 -6.18 21.75
C THR A 332 -5.47 -5.14 21.54
N GLY A 333 -5.10 -4.03 20.92
CA GLY A 333 -6.00 -2.95 20.57
C GLY A 333 -5.77 -2.40 19.17
N ALA A 334 -6.73 -1.66 18.66
CA ALA A 334 -6.63 -0.92 17.41
C ALA A 334 -7.27 0.45 17.58
N THR A 335 -6.60 1.47 17.07
CA THR A 335 -7.06 2.86 17.05
C THR A 335 -6.96 3.41 15.64
N ILE A 336 -8.08 3.91 15.12
CA ILE A 336 -8.17 4.66 13.86
C ILE A 336 -8.45 6.11 14.21
N ASP A 337 -7.57 7.03 13.80
CA ASP A 337 -7.70 8.48 14.01
C ASP A 337 -7.72 9.20 12.65
N SER A 338 -8.63 10.13 12.46
CA SER A 338 -8.76 10.89 11.22
C SER A 338 -9.03 12.37 11.50
N ASN A 339 -8.22 13.24 10.92
CA ASN A 339 -8.37 14.69 11.04
C ASN A 339 -8.81 15.27 9.70
N VAL A 340 -9.93 15.97 9.67
CA VAL A 340 -10.45 16.68 8.49
C VAL A 340 -10.52 18.17 8.81
N VAL A 341 -9.76 18.97 8.07
CA VAL A 341 -9.64 20.41 8.30
C VAL A 341 -10.23 21.18 7.13
N PHE A 342 -11.24 21.99 7.41
CA PHE A 342 -11.86 22.94 6.50
C PHE A 342 -11.29 24.34 6.73
N SER A 343 -11.26 25.15 5.67
CA SER A 343 -10.92 26.56 5.74
C SER A 343 -12.17 27.40 5.48
N THR A 344 -12.19 28.62 6.00
CA THR A 344 -13.24 29.60 5.68
C THR A 344 -13.21 30.04 4.19
N LYS A 345 -12.15 29.69 3.46
CA LYS A 345 -11.96 30.05 2.05
C LYS A 345 -12.52 29.03 1.05
N SER A 346 -12.97 27.85 1.52
CA SER A 346 -13.40 26.75 0.65
C SER A 346 -14.52 25.92 1.29
N TYR A 347 -15.43 25.40 0.46
CA TYR A 347 -16.42 24.41 0.90
C TYR A 347 -15.87 22.97 0.88
N LEU A 348 -14.70 22.76 0.27
CA LEU A 348 -13.96 21.50 0.31
C LEU A 348 -12.99 21.51 1.52
N PRO A 349 -12.72 20.34 2.13
CA PRO A 349 -11.70 20.26 3.16
C PRO A 349 -10.33 20.59 2.56
N ARG A 350 -9.57 21.44 3.27
CA ARG A 350 -8.19 21.77 2.90
C ARG A 350 -7.27 20.60 3.11
N SER A 351 -7.43 19.86 4.21
CA SER A 351 -6.61 18.69 4.49
C SER A 351 -7.40 17.58 5.17
N ALA A 352 -6.95 16.36 4.92
CA ALA A 352 -7.45 15.15 5.54
C ALA A 352 -6.27 14.22 5.87
N THR A 353 -6.29 13.63 7.06
CA THR A 353 -5.31 12.62 7.49
C THR A 353 -6.03 11.41 8.04
N LEU A 354 -5.45 10.22 7.87
CA LEU A 354 -5.94 8.96 8.42
C LEU A 354 -4.76 8.18 9.00
N ASN A 355 -4.86 7.79 10.27
CA ASN A 355 -3.84 7.10 11.03
C ASN A 355 -4.42 5.78 11.60
N LEU A 356 -3.69 4.67 11.42
CA LEU A 356 -3.96 3.41 12.10
C LEU A 356 -2.83 3.09 13.06
N THR A 357 -3.18 2.82 14.32
CA THR A 357 -2.25 2.38 15.37
C THR A 357 -2.76 1.08 15.99
N LEU A 358 -1.89 0.09 16.17
CA LEU A 358 -2.19 -1.17 16.83
C LEU A 358 -1.46 -1.24 18.18
N ASP A 359 -2.17 -1.67 19.21
CA ASP A 359 -1.60 -1.99 20.51
C ASP A 359 -1.25 -3.48 20.53
N LEU A 360 0.05 -3.81 20.52
CA LEU A 360 0.56 -5.17 20.43
C LEU A 360 1.62 -5.37 21.51
N PHE A 361 1.52 -6.45 22.29
CA PHE A 361 2.51 -6.81 23.32
C PHE A 361 2.76 -5.71 24.36
N GLY A 362 1.77 -4.87 24.64
CA GLY A 362 1.91 -3.76 25.59
C GLY A 362 2.63 -2.53 25.02
N GLU A 363 2.77 -2.41 23.69
CA GLU A 363 3.32 -1.25 22.97
C GLU A 363 2.33 -0.71 21.92
N ALA A 364 2.33 0.60 21.67
CA ALA A 364 1.58 1.22 20.57
C ALA A 364 2.45 1.31 19.30
N VAL A 365 2.02 0.65 18.24
CA VAL A 365 2.70 0.65 16.94
C VAL A 365 1.84 1.36 15.91
N ASN A 366 2.27 2.54 15.46
CA ASN A 366 1.67 3.19 14.29
C ASN A 366 1.91 2.31 13.06
N ILE A 367 0.86 1.85 12.38
CA ILE A 367 1.01 0.97 11.21
C ILE A 367 1.16 1.80 9.95
N PHE A 368 0.22 2.71 9.72
CA PHE A 368 0.30 3.66 8.64
C PHE A 368 -0.38 4.98 9.00
N GLU A 369 0.05 6.03 8.31
CA GLU A 369 -0.64 7.31 8.27
C GLU A 369 -0.61 7.83 6.84
N ILE A 370 -1.77 8.21 6.30
CA ILE A 370 -1.85 8.86 4.99
C ILE A 370 -2.45 10.24 5.18
N GLY A 371 -1.95 11.22 4.43
CA GLY A 371 -2.46 12.58 4.49
C GLY A 371 -2.46 13.26 3.14
N THR A 372 -3.45 14.12 2.94
CA THR A 372 -3.61 14.95 1.76
C THR A 372 -3.93 16.37 2.15
N ARG A 373 -3.43 17.33 1.37
CA ARG A 373 -3.79 18.74 1.43
C ARG A 373 -4.10 19.21 0.01
N LEU A 374 -5.25 19.84 -0.18
CA LEU A 374 -5.77 20.28 -1.48
C LEU A 374 -6.20 21.75 -1.41
N GLU A 375 -5.97 22.48 -2.50
CA GLU A 375 -6.38 23.86 -2.71
C GLU A 375 -6.77 24.06 -4.17
N GLY A 376 -7.83 24.82 -4.43
CA GLY A 376 -8.25 25.17 -5.79
C GLY A 376 -8.97 24.04 -6.55
N PHE A 377 -9.41 22.99 -5.86
CA PHE A 377 -10.13 21.85 -6.48
C PHE A 377 -11.62 22.12 -6.68
N GLU A 378 -12.14 23.23 -6.19
CA GLU A 378 -13.55 23.60 -6.30
C GLU A 378 -13.94 23.68 -7.77
N SER A 379 -13.14 24.38 -8.60
CA SER A 379 -13.37 24.49 -10.05
C SER A 379 -13.41 23.13 -10.75
N VAL A 380 -12.48 22.23 -10.39
CA VAL A 380 -12.42 20.86 -10.95
C VAL A 380 -13.68 20.08 -10.61
N VAL A 381 -14.14 20.16 -9.36
CA VAL A 381 -15.36 19.49 -8.90
C VAL A 381 -16.59 20.07 -9.61
N GLU A 382 -16.64 21.39 -9.80
CA GLU A 382 -17.71 22.05 -10.55
C GLU A 382 -17.73 21.66 -12.03
N ASP A 383 -16.58 21.67 -12.70
CA ASP A 383 -16.48 21.30 -14.10
C ASP A 383 -16.86 19.83 -14.32
N LEU A 384 -16.64 18.97 -13.32
CA LEU A 384 -16.98 17.55 -13.39
C LEU A 384 -18.47 17.31 -13.12
N PHE A 385 -19.04 17.90 -12.07
CA PHE A 385 -20.36 17.50 -11.53
C PHE A 385 -21.45 18.57 -11.59
N SER A 386 -21.15 19.79 -12.05
CA SER A 386 -22.19 20.81 -12.24
C SER A 386 -23.23 20.35 -13.27
N PRO A 387 -24.42 20.99 -13.33
CA PRO A 387 -25.45 20.63 -14.32
C PRO A 387 -25.00 20.71 -15.78
N LYS A 388 -23.89 21.42 -16.06
CA LYS A 388 -23.25 21.53 -17.39
C LYS A 388 -21.86 20.87 -17.43
N GLY A 389 -21.51 20.11 -16.39
CA GLY A 389 -20.21 19.46 -16.26
C GLY A 389 -20.10 18.18 -17.08
N TYR A 390 -18.93 17.55 -17.05
CA TYR A 390 -18.64 16.33 -17.82
C TYR A 390 -19.43 15.09 -17.36
N PHE A 391 -19.78 15.01 -16.07
CA PHE A 391 -20.54 13.93 -15.44
C PHE A 391 -21.63 14.51 -14.52
N PRO A 392 -22.74 15.03 -15.09
CA PRO A 392 -23.81 15.60 -14.29
C PRO A 392 -24.54 14.49 -13.51
N ASP A 393 -24.47 14.55 -12.18
CA ASP A 393 -25.15 13.62 -11.26
C ASP A 393 -26.03 14.39 -10.26
N GLU A 394 -27.32 14.07 -10.22
CA GLU A 394 -28.30 14.80 -9.39
C GLU A 394 -28.02 14.67 -7.88
N GLY A 395 -27.50 13.50 -7.44
CA GLY A 395 -27.15 13.25 -6.04
C GLY A 395 -25.96 14.11 -5.59
N MET A 396 -24.91 14.13 -6.41
CA MET A 396 -23.72 14.97 -6.24
C MET A 396 -24.07 16.46 -6.31
N GLN A 397 -24.95 16.87 -7.23
CA GLN A 397 -25.42 18.25 -7.32
C GLN A 397 -26.14 18.70 -6.04
N LYS A 398 -27.03 17.85 -5.51
CA LYS A 398 -27.72 18.12 -4.23
C LYS A 398 -26.71 18.21 -3.07
N MET A 399 -25.70 17.35 -3.06
CA MET A 399 -24.62 17.38 -2.07
C MET A 399 -23.79 18.67 -2.15
N LEU A 400 -23.37 19.07 -3.36
CA LEU A 400 -22.61 20.31 -3.61
C LEU A 400 -23.40 21.55 -3.22
N LYS A 401 -24.70 21.60 -3.56
CA LYS A 401 -25.59 22.71 -3.15
C LYS A 401 -25.67 22.85 -1.63
N ASN A 402 -25.81 21.73 -0.92
CA ASN A 402 -25.84 21.70 0.54
C ASN A 402 -24.52 22.15 1.18
N MET A 403 -23.37 21.75 0.60
CA MET A 403 -22.03 22.12 1.09
C MET A 403 -21.72 23.61 0.88
N ARG A 404 -22.15 24.19 -0.23
CA ARG A 404 -22.03 25.64 -0.52
C ARG A 404 -22.86 26.54 0.41
N GLY A 405 -23.75 25.96 1.22
CA GLY A 405 -24.62 26.72 2.12
C GLY A 405 -25.78 27.44 1.43
N GLN A 406 -26.10 27.09 0.18
CA GLN A 406 -27.28 27.60 -0.53
C GLN A 406 -28.53 26.78 -0.17
N GLU A 407 -28.93 26.82 1.10
CA GLU A 407 -30.34 26.56 1.44
C GLU A 407 -31.12 27.86 1.28
N ASP A 408 -32.34 27.78 0.73
CA ASP A 408 -33.31 28.87 0.58
C ASP A 408 -33.75 29.41 1.96
N SER A 409 -32.84 30.06 2.69
CA SER A 409 -33.12 30.70 3.97
C SER A 409 -33.32 32.19 3.74
N LYS A 410 -34.55 32.68 3.98
CA LYS A 410 -34.97 34.09 3.90
C LYS A 410 -34.34 35.00 4.97
N ASN A 411 -33.18 34.66 5.51
CA ASN A 411 -32.46 35.43 6.52
C ASN A 411 -31.18 36.04 5.93
N ASP A 412 -31.15 37.38 5.84
CA ASP A 412 -30.06 38.21 5.26
C ASP A 412 -28.64 37.90 5.77
N VAL A 413 -28.51 37.29 6.95
CA VAL A 413 -27.22 37.00 7.60
C VAL A 413 -26.51 35.77 6.99
N ILE A 414 -27.25 34.85 6.35
CA ILE A 414 -26.65 33.68 5.68
C ILE A 414 -26.26 33.99 4.23
N GLN A 415 -26.96 34.92 3.57
CA GLN A 415 -26.61 35.37 2.22
C GLN A 415 -25.20 35.96 2.16
N THR A 416 -24.83 36.79 3.15
CA THR A 416 -23.47 37.37 3.26
C THR A 416 -22.37 36.33 3.45
N PHE A 417 -22.66 35.18 4.09
CA PHE A 417 -21.72 34.06 4.20
C PHE A 417 -21.61 33.26 2.89
N SER A 418 -22.70 33.07 2.16
CA SER A 418 -22.71 32.35 0.89
C SER A 418 -22.08 33.13 -0.29
N GLU A 419 -22.15 34.46 -0.26
CA GLU A 419 -21.46 35.34 -1.22
C GLU A 419 -19.93 35.27 -1.08
N GLN A 420 -19.42 34.91 0.10
CA GLN A 420 -17.98 34.79 0.35
C GLN A 420 -17.35 33.57 -0.35
N PHE A 421 -18.12 32.51 -0.58
CA PHE A 421 -17.66 31.29 -1.27
C PHE A 421 -17.78 31.36 -2.80
N THR A 422 -18.49 32.36 -3.35
CA THR A 422 -18.79 32.45 -4.79
C THR A 422 -17.86 33.39 -5.57
N LYS A 423 -16.90 34.05 -4.90
CA LYS A 423 -15.92 34.96 -5.54
C LYS A 423 -14.46 34.71 -5.10
N GLY A 424 -14.08 33.46 -4.87
CA GLY A 424 -12.67 33.08 -4.74
C GLY A 424 -12.00 33.12 -6.11
N THR A 425 -10.85 33.78 -6.22
CA THR A 425 -9.97 33.69 -7.40
C THR A 425 -9.81 32.22 -7.81
N VAL A 426 -9.94 31.92 -9.11
CA VAL A 426 -9.62 30.59 -9.63
C VAL A 426 -8.15 30.35 -9.35
N ASN A 427 -7.85 29.72 -8.22
CA ASN A 427 -6.51 29.30 -7.88
C ASN A 427 -6.24 28.00 -8.64
N GLU A 428 -5.06 27.89 -9.23
CA GLU A 428 -4.65 26.63 -9.87
C GLU A 428 -4.73 25.48 -8.85
N PRO A 429 -5.29 24.32 -9.24
CA PRO A 429 -5.36 23.16 -8.36
C PRO A 429 -3.97 22.75 -7.89
N GLN A 430 -3.72 22.85 -6.59
CA GLN A 430 -2.46 22.51 -5.97
C GLN A 430 -2.68 21.67 -4.72
N GLY A 431 -1.66 20.93 -4.33
CA GLY A 431 -1.76 20.07 -3.17
C GLY A 431 -0.52 19.25 -2.87
N GLN A 432 -0.64 18.50 -1.79
CA GLN A 432 0.41 17.66 -1.26
C GLN A 432 -0.21 16.37 -0.74
N MET A 433 0.48 15.25 -0.96
CA MET A 433 0.14 13.98 -0.32
C MET A 433 1.38 13.42 0.38
N PHE A 434 1.17 12.75 1.50
CA PHE A 434 2.22 12.03 2.19
C PHE A 434 1.73 10.67 2.72
N ALA A 435 2.66 9.76 2.92
CA ALA A 435 2.43 8.50 3.61
C ALA A 435 3.55 8.22 4.62
N ARG A 436 3.14 7.81 5.82
CA ARG A 436 4.02 7.30 6.87
C ARG A 436 3.72 5.83 7.14
N ILE A 437 4.75 5.08 7.43
CA ILE A 437 4.67 3.67 7.82
C ILE A 437 5.56 3.51 9.06
N PHE A 438 5.05 2.89 10.13
CA PHE A 438 5.78 2.81 11.41
C PHE A 438 6.25 4.17 11.94
N GLY A 439 5.42 5.22 11.71
CA GLY A 439 5.71 6.62 12.05
C GLY A 439 6.78 7.31 11.20
N ASN A 440 7.46 6.58 10.31
CA ASN A 440 8.45 7.11 9.37
C ASN A 440 7.74 7.60 8.12
N GLU A 441 7.95 8.86 7.76
CA GLU A 441 7.44 9.42 6.52
C GLU A 441 8.31 8.97 5.35
N LEU A 442 7.74 8.19 4.43
CA LEU A 442 8.48 7.53 3.35
C LEU A 442 8.13 8.09 1.97
N TYR A 443 6.94 8.67 1.85
CA TYR A 443 6.45 9.24 0.61
C TYR A 443 5.92 10.64 0.85
N VAL A 444 6.35 11.56 -0.01
CA VAL A 444 5.78 12.89 -0.15
C VAL A 444 5.75 13.24 -1.62
N THR A 445 4.65 13.84 -2.06
CA THR A 445 4.51 14.36 -3.41
C THR A 445 3.75 15.68 -3.38
N GLN A 446 4.15 16.62 -4.24
CA GLN A 446 3.57 17.95 -4.34
C GLN A 446 3.24 18.26 -5.79
N PHE A 447 2.06 18.84 -6.01
CA PHE A 447 1.62 19.31 -7.31
C PHE A 447 1.09 20.73 -7.18
N TYR A 448 1.28 21.50 -8.24
CA TYR A 448 0.91 22.91 -8.29
C TYR A 448 0.00 23.25 -9.47
N ASP A 449 -0.37 22.23 -10.23
CA ASP A 449 -1.29 22.33 -11.35
C ASP A 449 -1.96 20.96 -11.59
N LEU A 450 -3.08 21.00 -12.32
CA LEU A 450 -3.89 19.81 -12.60
C LEU A 450 -3.18 18.83 -13.54
N ASN A 451 -2.34 19.30 -14.46
CA ASN A 451 -1.60 18.42 -15.37
C ASN A 451 -0.57 17.59 -14.60
N LYS A 452 0.18 18.22 -13.68
CA LYS A 452 1.11 17.56 -12.77
C LYS A 452 0.35 16.56 -11.90
N PHE A 453 -0.80 16.92 -11.33
CA PHE A 453 -1.67 15.99 -10.60
C PHE A 453 -2.12 14.78 -11.44
N LEU A 454 -2.64 14.99 -12.66
CA LEU A 454 -3.10 13.92 -13.56
C LEU A 454 -1.96 13.07 -14.16
N SER A 455 -0.75 13.63 -14.21
CA SER A 455 0.48 12.96 -14.63
C SER A 455 1.20 12.24 -13.49
N MET A 456 0.82 12.52 -12.22
CA MET A 456 1.35 11.78 -11.08
C MET A 456 1.03 10.31 -11.24
N LYS A 457 2.08 9.52 -11.38
CA LYS A 457 1.97 8.07 -11.30
C LYS A 457 1.59 7.76 -9.84
N PRO A 458 0.45 7.10 -9.54
CA PRO A 458 0.28 6.51 -8.22
C PRO A 458 1.52 5.65 -7.95
N ALA A 459 2.17 5.83 -6.80
CA ALA A 459 3.53 5.38 -6.52
C ALA A 459 3.88 4.04 -7.21
N GLY A 460 4.69 4.14 -8.28
CA GLY A 460 5.19 3.05 -9.10
C GLY A 460 4.47 2.84 -10.45
N LYS A 461 5.04 1.99 -11.30
CA LYS A 461 4.43 1.47 -12.56
C LYS A 461 3.09 0.72 -12.35
N TYR A 462 2.54 0.73 -11.13
CA TYR A 462 1.40 -0.07 -10.68
C TYR A 462 0.04 0.61 -10.87
N SER A 463 0.00 1.79 -11.50
CA SER A 463 -1.26 2.37 -11.97
C SER A 463 -1.87 1.48 -13.05
N PHE A 464 -3.17 1.21 -12.95
CA PHE A 464 -3.95 0.67 -14.07
C PHE A 464 -3.75 1.52 -15.34
N LYS A 465 -3.50 2.83 -15.21
CA LYS A 465 -3.17 3.73 -16.34
C LYS A 465 -1.84 3.41 -17.02
N TYR A 466 -0.78 3.03 -16.29
CA TYR A 466 0.49 2.60 -16.88
C TYR A 466 0.38 1.23 -17.55
N PHE A 467 -0.45 0.35 -17.00
CA PHE A 467 -0.83 -0.90 -17.64
C PHE A 467 -1.59 -0.64 -18.96
N LEU A 468 -2.55 0.30 -18.98
CA LEU A 468 -3.29 0.73 -20.17
C LEU A 468 -2.44 1.49 -21.21
N GLU A 469 -1.46 2.30 -20.78
CA GLU A 469 -0.52 2.97 -21.69
C GLU A 469 0.51 1.98 -22.25
N SER A 470 1.00 1.04 -21.43
CA SER A 470 1.85 -0.08 -21.86
C SER A 470 1.11 -1.06 -22.77
N LEU A 471 -0.23 -1.12 -22.72
CA LEU A 471 -1.08 -1.89 -23.64
C LEU A 471 -0.87 -1.45 -25.10
N SER A 472 -0.49 -0.19 -25.36
CA SER A 472 -0.08 0.25 -26.71
C SER A 472 1.25 -0.36 -27.19
N SER A 473 2.15 -0.72 -26.26
CA SER A 473 3.40 -1.45 -26.56
C SER A 473 3.22 -2.98 -26.65
N LEU A 474 2.04 -3.50 -26.31
CA LEU A 474 1.71 -4.93 -26.42
C LEU A 474 1.49 -5.39 -27.86
N PHE A 475 1.28 -4.45 -28.79
CA PHE A 475 1.23 -4.72 -30.22
C PHE A 475 2.61 -5.05 -30.83
N ALA A 476 3.69 -5.02 -30.04
CA ALA A 476 5.06 -5.26 -30.51
C ALA A 476 5.62 -6.66 -30.19
N ASN A 477 4.77 -7.70 -30.05
CA ASN A 477 5.21 -9.08 -29.74
C ASN A 477 6.15 -9.16 -28.53
N ASN A 478 5.70 -8.69 -27.37
CA ASN A 478 6.52 -8.59 -26.18
C ASN A 478 6.22 -9.73 -25.19
N ASN A 479 7.30 -10.29 -24.63
CA ASN A 479 7.26 -11.16 -23.47
C ASN A 479 7.69 -10.34 -22.27
N ILE A 480 6.78 -10.10 -21.34
CA ILE A 480 7.04 -9.42 -20.08
C ILE A 480 7.02 -10.47 -18.98
N ASP A 481 8.15 -10.66 -18.31
CA ASP A 481 8.25 -11.48 -17.10
C ASP A 481 8.67 -10.56 -15.96
N TYR A 482 7.80 -10.43 -14.96
CA TYR A 482 8.02 -9.59 -13.81
C TYR A 482 7.90 -10.40 -12.53
N THR A 483 8.93 -10.32 -11.69
CA THR A 483 8.93 -10.88 -10.35
C THR A 483 9.35 -9.82 -9.35
N LYS A 484 8.73 -9.82 -8.17
CA LYS A 484 9.13 -8.98 -7.04
C LYS A 484 9.08 -9.80 -5.76
N SER A 485 10.22 -9.89 -5.10
CA SER A 485 10.34 -10.51 -3.78
C SER A 485 10.54 -9.46 -2.70
N PHE A 486 9.95 -9.67 -1.54
CA PHE A 486 10.07 -8.77 -0.40
C PHE A 486 9.87 -9.50 0.92
N ARG A 487 10.59 -9.06 1.95
CA ARG A 487 10.38 -9.46 3.35
C ARG A 487 9.68 -8.30 4.05
N PHE A 488 8.40 -8.47 4.39
CA PHE A 488 7.56 -7.40 4.94
C PHE A 488 7.44 -7.46 6.46
N ILE A 489 7.83 -8.58 7.09
CA ILE A 489 7.98 -8.69 8.54
C ILE A 489 9.32 -9.39 8.82
N ASN A 490 10.14 -8.79 9.67
CA ASN A 490 11.36 -9.37 10.24
C ASN A 490 11.50 -8.82 11.66
N THR A 491 10.78 -9.40 12.62
CA THR A 491 10.67 -8.87 13.97
C THR A 491 11.04 -9.91 15.00
N GLU A 492 11.99 -9.54 15.84
CA GLU A 492 12.34 -10.24 17.07
C GLU A 492 12.01 -9.33 18.24
N TYR A 493 11.39 -9.90 19.27
CA TYR A 493 11.11 -9.25 20.53
C TYR A 493 11.62 -10.16 21.65
N VAL A 494 12.46 -9.61 22.53
CA VAL A 494 13.10 -10.37 23.61
C VAL A 494 12.55 -9.88 24.94
N ILE A 495 11.91 -10.78 25.70
CA ILE A 495 11.30 -10.47 26.99
C ILE A 495 11.98 -11.29 28.08
N PRO A 496 12.39 -10.70 29.22
CA PRO A 496 12.83 -11.48 30.36
C PRO A 496 11.65 -12.25 30.98
N THR A 497 11.80 -13.56 31.15
CA THR A 497 10.86 -14.37 31.94
C THR A 497 11.02 -14.08 33.44
N ILE A 498 10.04 -14.50 34.27
CA ILE A 498 10.10 -14.32 35.73
C ILE A 498 11.32 -14.99 36.40
N VAL A 499 11.92 -16.00 35.74
CA VAL A 499 13.13 -16.68 36.20
C VAL A 499 14.42 -16.09 35.60
N GLY A 500 14.31 -15.01 34.82
CA GLY A 500 15.44 -14.28 34.24
C GLY A 500 15.97 -14.82 32.90
N LEU A 501 15.40 -15.91 32.37
CA LEU A 501 15.75 -16.41 31.03
C LEU A 501 15.09 -15.55 29.95
N PRO A 502 15.77 -15.21 28.85
CA PRO A 502 15.17 -14.47 27.75
C PRO A 502 14.23 -15.36 26.93
N LEU A 503 13.04 -14.83 26.65
CA LEU A 503 12.05 -15.37 25.74
C LEU A 503 12.14 -14.60 24.42
N HIS A 504 12.55 -15.28 23.37
CA HIS A 504 12.63 -14.75 22.01
C HIS A 504 11.30 -15.03 21.29
N LEU A 505 10.66 -13.95 20.84
CA LEU A 505 9.47 -13.99 19.98
C LEU A 505 9.88 -13.47 18.61
N GLU A 506 9.97 -14.37 17.62
CA GLU A 506 10.37 -14.04 16.26
C GLU A 506 9.18 -14.21 15.30
N VAL A 507 8.98 -13.26 14.39
CA VAL A 507 8.05 -13.40 13.26
C VAL A 507 8.75 -12.93 11.99
N ASN A 508 8.86 -13.83 11.02
CA ASN A 508 9.46 -13.58 9.72
C ASN A 508 8.44 -13.87 8.62
N ALA A 509 8.18 -12.89 7.75
CA ALA A 509 7.25 -13.05 6.64
C ALA A 509 7.87 -12.58 5.32
N THR A 510 7.93 -13.51 4.36
CA THR A 510 8.54 -13.31 3.04
C THR A 510 7.53 -13.65 1.96
N ALA A 511 7.39 -12.77 0.97
CA ALA A 511 6.48 -12.97 -0.15
C ALA A 511 7.18 -12.69 -1.49
N THR A 512 6.71 -13.38 -2.51
CA THR A 512 7.10 -13.16 -3.90
C THR A 512 5.85 -13.12 -4.76
N VAL A 513 5.74 -12.10 -5.61
CA VAL A 513 4.68 -11.97 -6.61
C VAL A 513 5.30 -12.03 -8.00
N GLY A 514 4.60 -12.66 -8.93
CA GLY A 514 5.06 -12.87 -10.30
C GLY A 514 3.94 -12.68 -11.32
N MET A 515 4.27 -12.09 -12.45
CA MET A 515 3.37 -11.91 -13.58
C MET A 515 4.15 -12.18 -14.87
N GLN A 516 3.74 -13.21 -15.61
CA GLN A 516 4.22 -13.46 -16.96
C GLN A 516 3.13 -13.10 -17.96
N LEU A 517 3.47 -12.27 -18.94
CA LEU A 517 2.58 -11.80 -20.00
C LEU A 517 3.29 -12.01 -21.35
N THR A 518 2.67 -12.77 -22.24
CA THR A 518 3.15 -13.02 -23.60
C THR A 518 2.09 -12.57 -24.59
N THR A 519 2.46 -11.66 -25.50
CA THR A 519 1.57 -11.23 -26.58
C THR A 519 2.12 -11.65 -27.95
N LYS A 520 1.23 -12.15 -28.80
CA LYS A 520 1.53 -12.55 -30.19
C LYS A 520 0.53 -11.90 -31.12
N VAL A 521 0.94 -10.86 -31.81
CA VAL A 521 0.14 -10.07 -32.73
C VAL A 521 0.68 -10.23 -34.15
N ASP A 522 -0.19 -10.58 -35.08
CA ASP A 522 0.11 -10.54 -36.51
C ASP A 522 -0.01 -9.09 -37.04
N VAL A 523 1.03 -8.30 -36.75
CA VAL A 523 1.07 -6.85 -37.05
C VAL A 523 0.98 -6.57 -38.55
N GLU A 524 1.61 -7.39 -39.39
CA GLU A 524 1.66 -7.17 -40.84
C GLU A 524 0.28 -7.33 -41.48
N SER A 525 -0.47 -8.36 -41.08
CA SER A 525 -1.78 -8.65 -41.63
C SER A 525 -2.86 -7.70 -41.07
N LEU A 526 -2.75 -7.28 -39.80
CA LEU A 526 -3.63 -6.29 -39.17
C LEU A 526 -3.45 -4.87 -39.76
N LEU A 527 -2.21 -4.42 -40.00
CA LEU A 527 -1.94 -3.12 -40.64
C LEU A 527 -2.45 -3.05 -42.08
N LYS A 528 -2.54 -4.20 -42.77
CA LYS A 528 -3.10 -4.32 -44.12
C LYS A 528 -4.63 -4.45 -44.13
N ILE A 529 -5.32 -4.37 -42.98
CA ILE A 529 -6.79 -4.38 -42.78
C ILE A 529 -7.49 -5.58 -43.45
N LYS A 530 -6.81 -6.71 -43.64
CA LYS A 530 -7.39 -7.87 -44.35
C LYS A 530 -7.77 -9.01 -43.42
N SER A 531 -6.87 -9.40 -42.53
CA SER A 531 -7.06 -10.50 -41.57
C SER A 531 -5.87 -10.53 -40.60
N GLY A 532 -5.98 -11.17 -39.43
CA GLY A 532 -4.87 -11.29 -38.47
C GLY A 532 -5.31 -11.96 -37.18
N TYR A 533 -4.40 -12.18 -36.25
CA TYR A 533 -4.73 -12.71 -34.93
C TYR A 533 -3.95 -12.01 -33.81
N VAL A 534 -4.54 -12.05 -32.61
CA VAL A 534 -3.98 -11.56 -31.36
C VAL A 534 -4.03 -12.68 -30.34
N GLY A 535 -2.87 -13.23 -29.97
CA GLY A 535 -2.69 -14.16 -28.88
C GLY A 535 -2.23 -13.44 -27.60
N LEU A 536 -2.84 -13.79 -26.47
CA LEU A 536 -2.57 -13.23 -25.16
C LEU A 536 -2.50 -14.36 -24.14
N SER A 537 -1.32 -14.56 -23.54
CA SER A 537 -1.09 -15.49 -22.44
C SER A 537 -0.65 -14.73 -21.19
N ILE A 538 -1.32 -14.97 -20.07
CA ILE A 538 -1.12 -14.32 -18.77
C ILE A 538 -0.99 -15.40 -17.71
N ASN A 539 0.04 -15.34 -16.88
CA ASN A 539 0.27 -16.26 -15.76
C ASN A 539 0.59 -15.45 -14.49
N PRO A 540 -0.43 -15.03 -13.73
CA PRO A 540 -0.24 -14.40 -12.43
C PRO A 540 0.00 -15.44 -11.34
N SER A 541 0.97 -15.14 -10.48
CA SER A 541 1.40 -16.03 -9.41
C SER A 541 1.83 -15.26 -8.17
N ALA A 542 1.64 -15.85 -7.00
CA ALA A 542 2.04 -15.28 -5.72
C ALA A 542 2.34 -16.41 -4.73
N ALA A 543 3.38 -16.22 -3.92
CA ALA A 543 3.72 -17.10 -2.82
C ALA A 543 4.14 -16.31 -1.59
N LEU A 544 3.78 -16.81 -0.41
CA LEU A 544 3.98 -16.22 0.90
C LEU A 544 4.44 -17.32 1.87
N LYS A 545 5.41 -16.98 2.72
CA LYS A 545 5.91 -17.79 3.83
C LYS A 545 5.88 -16.95 5.09
N ILE A 546 5.38 -17.52 6.19
CA ILE A 546 5.35 -16.92 7.52
C ILE A 546 5.98 -17.92 8.49
N ASP A 547 7.03 -17.53 9.18
CA ASP A 547 7.62 -18.29 10.29
C ASP A 547 7.40 -17.49 11.58
N GLY A 548 6.73 -18.10 12.57
CA GLY A 548 6.65 -17.58 13.93
C GLY A 548 7.44 -18.48 14.87
N LYS A 549 8.24 -17.91 15.78
CA LYS A 549 8.96 -18.68 16.81
C LYS A 549 8.73 -18.05 18.18
N MET A 550 8.57 -18.92 19.17
CA MET A 550 8.53 -18.57 20.58
C MET A 550 9.52 -19.50 21.29
N MET A 551 10.69 -18.98 21.64
CA MET A 551 11.82 -19.77 22.12
C MET A 551 12.32 -19.22 23.46
N VAL A 552 12.52 -20.10 24.44
CA VAL A 552 13.26 -19.76 25.67
C VAL A 552 14.72 -20.15 25.46
N ASP A 553 15.61 -19.19 25.66
CA ASP A 553 17.05 -19.46 25.68
C ASP A 553 17.52 -19.77 27.10
N ALA A 554 18.08 -20.96 27.28
CA ALA A 554 18.62 -21.44 28.54
C ALA A 554 20.15 -21.62 28.47
N VAL A 555 20.86 -20.74 27.75
CA VAL A 555 22.33 -20.63 27.60
C VAL A 555 22.98 -21.83 26.89
N PHE A 556 22.70 -23.05 27.37
CA PHE A 556 23.21 -24.31 26.85
C PHE A 556 22.19 -25.06 25.98
N THR A 557 20.93 -24.60 25.96
CA THR A 557 19.87 -25.18 25.14
C THR A 557 18.81 -24.15 24.84
N GLN A 558 18.13 -24.31 23.71
CA GLN A 558 16.91 -23.58 23.37
C GLN A 558 15.76 -24.57 23.25
N ALA A 559 14.57 -24.15 23.71
CA ALA A 559 13.35 -24.93 23.58
C ALA A 559 12.16 -24.00 23.38
N GLY A 560 11.20 -24.42 22.55
CA GLY A 560 10.05 -23.59 22.26
C GLY A 560 9.15 -24.16 21.17
N VAL A 561 8.35 -23.28 20.58
CA VAL A 561 7.35 -23.59 19.55
C VAL A 561 7.65 -22.77 18.31
N GLU A 562 7.56 -23.42 17.15
CA GLU A 562 7.63 -22.77 15.84
C GLU A 562 6.34 -23.00 15.08
N THR A 563 5.83 -21.97 14.41
CA THR A 563 4.69 -22.06 13.49
C THR A 563 5.17 -21.71 12.09
N LYS A 564 4.84 -22.53 11.11
CA LYS A 564 5.18 -22.34 9.70
C LYS A 564 3.90 -22.25 8.90
N GLY A 565 3.65 -21.07 8.36
CA GLY A 565 2.56 -20.76 7.44
C GLY A 565 3.07 -20.59 6.02
N SER A 566 2.29 -21.05 5.04
CA SER A 566 2.55 -20.77 3.63
C SER A 566 1.26 -20.54 2.87
N LEU A 567 1.28 -19.62 1.91
CA LEU A 567 0.19 -19.38 0.98
C LEU A 567 0.76 -19.32 -0.44
N SER A 568 0.15 -20.00 -1.41
CA SER A 568 0.56 -19.92 -2.82
C SER A 568 -0.62 -19.92 -3.77
N SER A 569 -0.47 -19.24 -4.90
CA SER A 569 -1.44 -19.13 -5.99
C SER A 569 -0.69 -19.10 -7.32
N ASN A 570 -1.08 -19.93 -8.28
CA ASN A 570 -0.52 -19.94 -9.63
C ASN A 570 -1.64 -20.23 -10.62
N THR A 571 -2.09 -19.19 -11.32
CA THR A 571 -3.18 -19.28 -12.29
C THR A 571 -2.68 -18.90 -13.67
N TYR A 572 -3.43 -19.24 -14.71
CA TYR A 572 -3.08 -18.85 -16.07
C TYR A 572 -4.34 -18.56 -16.88
N LEU A 573 -4.17 -17.76 -17.93
CA LEU A 573 -5.16 -17.46 -18.94
C LEU A 573 -4.45 -17.39 -20.29
N ASP A 574 -4.83 -18.22 -21.24
CA ASP A 574 -4.26 -18.20 -22.60
C ASP A 574 -5.39 -18.10 -23.62
N THR A 575 -5.33 -17.08 -24.46
CA THR A 575 -6.41 -16.69 -25.36
C THR A 575 -5.87 -16.34 -26.74
N LYS A 576 -6.65 -16.61 -27.78
CA LYS A 576 -6.37 -16.24 -29.17
C LYS A 576 -7.61 -15.65 -29.81
N ILE A 577 -7.46 -14.46 -30.39
CA ILE A 577 -8.52 -13.71 -31.07
C ILE A 577 -8.16 -13.64 -32.55
N SER A 578 -9.00 -14.17 -33.43
CA SER A 578 -8.86 -14.04 -34.89
C SER A 578 -9.74 -12.91 -35.39
N ILE A 579 -9.18 -12.03 -36.23
CA ILE A 579 -9.86 -10.87 -36.81
C ILE A 579 -9.80 -10.99 -38.33
N GLU A 580 -10.93 -10.87 -39.02
CA GLU A 580 -11.00 -10.79 -40.48
C GLU A 580 -11.79 -9.54 -40.89
N LYS A 581 -11.25 -8.76 -41.85
CA LYS A 581 -11.88 -7.53 -42.35
C LYS A 581 -12.34 -6.56 -41.25
N GLY A 582 -11.61 -6.49 -40.13
CA GLY A 582 -11.92 -5.64 -38.98
C GLY A 582 -12.99 -6.19 -38.03
N GLN A 583 -13.48 -7.42 -38.22
CA GLN A 583 -14.44 -8.09 -37.34
C GLN A 583 -13.77 -9.28 -36.63
N ILE A 584 -14.07 -9.46 -35.34
CA ILE A 584 -13.64 -10.64 -34.59
C ILE A 584 -14.44 -11.83 -35.10
N ILE A 585 -13.75 -12.86 -35.59
CA ILE A 585 -14.36 -14.07 -36.13
C ILE A 585 -14.18 -15.28 -35.23
N ASP A 586 -13.09 -15.36 -34.47
CA ASP A 586 -12.86 -16.43 -33.50
C ASP A 586 -12.30 -15.88 -32.19
N PHE A 587 -12.77 -16.40 -31.08
CA PHE A 587 -12.21 -16.20 -29.75
C PHE A 587 -12.00 -17.56 -29.10
N ILE A 588 -10.74 -17.94 -28.91
CA ILE A 588 -10.32 -19.24 -28.40
C ILE A 588 -9.67 -19.04 -27.03
N VAL A 589 -10.08 -19.81 -26.03
CA VAL A 589 -9.45 -19.87 -24.70
C VAL A 589 -8.81 -21.25 -24.55
N ASN A 590 -7.49 -21.29 -24.43
CA ASN A 590 -6.74 -22.54 -24.24
C ASN A 590 -6.76 -22.94 -22.76
N VAL A 591 -6.96 -24.23 -22.52
CA VAL A 591 -6.96 -24.85 -21.20
C VAL A 591 -5.96 -26.02 -21.16
N PRO A 592 -4.65 -25.77 -21.27
CA PRO A 592 -3.62 -26.81 -21.34
C PRO A 592 -3.38 -27.59 -20.03
N ARG A 593 -3.86 -27.10 -18.87
CA ARG A 593 -3.61 -27.76 -17.58
C ARG A 593 -4.84 -28.52 -17.09
N ASP A 594 -4.63 -29.76 -16.63
CA ASP A 594 -5.69 -30.57 -16.02
C ASP A 594 -6.10 -30.06 -14.63
N LYS A 595 -5.16 -29.46 -13.90
CA LYS A 595 -5.39 -28.88 -12.57
C LYS A 595 -4.76 -27.50 -12.48
N VAL A 596 -5.51 -26.53 -11.97
CA VAL A 596 -5.05 -25.17 -11.68
C VAL A 596 -5.27 -24.90 -10.21
N GLU A 597 -4.19 -24.75 -9.44
CA GLU A 597 -4.28 -24.41 -8.02
C GLU A 597 -4.48 -22.91 -7.86
N ILE A 598 -5.72 -22.52 -7.53
CA ILE A 598 -6.14 -21.13 -7.35
C ILE A 598 -5.54 -20.58 -6.06
N VAL A 599 -5.66 -21.32 -4.96
CA VAL A 599 -5.03 -20.97 -3.69
C VAL A 599 -4.71 -22.23 -2.90
N ASN A 600 -3.56 -22.23 -2.23
CA ASN A 600 -3.13 -23.26 -1.31
C ASN A 600 -2.58 -22.57 -0.05
N VAL A 601 -3.15 -22.88 1.11
CA VAL A 601 -2.78 -22.33 2.41
C VAL A 601 -2.44 -23.48 3.34
N LYS A 602 -1.29 -23.41 4.00
CA LYS A 602 -0.85 -24.37 5.01
C LYS A 602 -0.41 -23.64 6.26
N SER A 603 -0.70 -24.21 7.42
CA SER A 603 -0.17 -23.79 8.71
C SER A 603 0.15 -25.02 9.53
N GLU A 604 1.38 -25.10 10.01
CA GLU A 604 1.91 -26.24 10.77
C GLU A 604 2.62 -25.72 12.02
N VAL A 605 2.47 -26.43 13.14
CA VAL A 605 3.06 -26.05 14.42
C VAL A 605 4.03 -27.14 14.86
N TYR A 606 5.20 -26.76 15.34
CA TYR A 606 6.30 -27.63 15.70
C TYR A 606 6.81 -27.30 17.11
N ILE A 607 7.17 -28.32 17.88
CA ILE A 607 8.05 -28.18 19.05
C ILE A 607 9.48 -28.17 18.54
N ASN A 608 10.25 -27.14 18.88
CA ASN A 608 11.68 -27.10 18.66
C ASN A 608 12.41 -27.43 19.97
N ARG A 609 13.21 -28.51 19.96
CA ARG A 609 14.16 -28.83 21.03
C ARG A 609 15.52 -29.10 20.41
N ARG A 610 16.53 -28.28 20.75
CA ARG A 610 17.90 -28.41 20.21
C ARG A 610 17.93 -28.48 18.67
N SER A 611 17.18 -27.59 18.02
CA SER A 611 17.04 -27.52 16.55
C SER A 611 16.38 -28.74 15.90
N LYS A 612 15.79 -29.65 16.69
CA LYS A 612 14.97 -30.75 16.18
C LYS A 612 13.50 -30.35 16.25
N LEU A 613 12.88 -30.21 15.08
CA LEU A 613 11.46 -29.91 14.92
C LEU A 613 10.64 -31.20 15.02
N THR A 614 9.63 -31.19 15.86
CA THR A 614 8.64 -32.27 16.00
C THR A 614 7.26 -31.67 15.81
N GLU A 615 6.51 -32.12 14.81
CA GLU A 615 5.15 -31.62 14.51
C GLU A 615 4.23 -31.85 15.71
N ILE A 616 3.43 -30.84 16.06
CA ILE A 616 2.40 -30.93 17.09
C ILE A 616 1.12 -31.39 16.41
N GLU A 617 0.55 -32.50 16.88
CA GLU A 617 -0.71 -33.01 16.32
C GLU A 617 -1.82 -31.95 16.42
N GLY A 618 -1.91 -31.23 17.54
CA GLY A 618 -2.85 -30.13 17.79
C GLY A 618 -3.92 -30.48 18.83
N VAL A 619 -4.90 -29.59 19.01
CA VAL A 619 -6.02 -29.71 19.95
C VAL A 619 -7.34 -29.74 19.19
N GLY A 620 -8.26 -30.61 19.62
CA GLY A 620 -9.59 -30.75 19.01
C GLY A 620 -9.66 -31.82 17.92
N GLU A 621 -10.89 -32.09 17.49
CA GLU A 621 -11.18 -33.09 16.45
C GLU A 621 -10.69 -32.60 15.09
N MET A 622 -10.05 -33.51 14.35
CA MET A 622 -9.60 -33.25 12.99
C MET A 622 -10.78 -33.41 12.03
N SER A 623 -11.09 -32.33 11.33
CA SER A 623 -12.06 -32.34 10.25
C SER A 623 -11.31 -32.24 8.92
N GLU A 624 -11.49 -33.23 8.07
CA GLU A 624 -10.96 -33.25 6.72
C GLU A 624 -12.12 -33.41 5.74
N HIS A 625 -12.19 -32.50 4.78
CA HIS A 625 -13.18 -32.56 3.71
C HIS A 625 -12.50 -32.28 2.38
N ASP A 626 -12.85 -33.08 1.39
CA ASP A 626 -12.51 -32.87 0.00
C ASP A 626 -13.81 -32.91 -0.79
N THR A 627 -14.19 -31.76 -1.35
CA THR A 627 -15.47 -31.58 -2.02
C THR A 627 -15.29 -30.85 -3.33
N CYS A 628 -15.95 -31.31 -4.37
CA CYS A 628 -16.00 -30.61 -5.66
C CYS A 628 -17.42 -30.10 -5.95
N SER A 629 -17.51 -29.09 -6.81
CA SER A 629 -18.76 -28.58 -7.37
C SER A 629 -19.62 -29.71 -7.92
N GLY A 630 -20.93 -29.67 -7.66
CA GLY A 630 -21.89 -30.66 -8.17
C GLY A 630 -21.96 -30.71 -9.70
N GLU A 631 -22.58 -31.77 -10.24
CA GLU A 631 -22.51 -32.17 -11.65
C GLU A 631 -22.98 -31.12 -12.68
N ARG A 632 -23.74 -30.09 -12.27
CA ARG A 632 -24.18 -29.02 -13.19
C ARG A 632 -23.01 -28.25 -13.80
N LEU A 633 -22.02 -27.89 -12.97
CA LEU A 633 -20.87 -27.09 -13.43
C LEU A 633 -19.98 -27.84 -14.44
N PRO A 634 -19.52 -29.08 -14.19
CA PRO A 634 -18.76 -29.84 -15.18
C PRO A 634 -19.59 -30.22 -16.41
N THR A 635 -20.92 -30.40 -16.28
CA THR A 635 -21.77 -30.60 -17.45
C THR A 635 -21.77 -29.36 -18.35
N MET A 636 -21.90 -28.16 -17.79
CA MET A 636 -21.94 -26.91 -18.56
C MET A 636 -20.57 -26.45 -19.07
N SER A 637 -19.53 -26.57 -18.24
CA SER A 637 -18.22 -25.98 -18.53
C SER A 637 -17.14 -27.03 -18.85
N GLY A 638 -17.31 -28.28 -18.45
CA GLY A 638 -16.22 -29.25 -18.50
C GLY A 638 -15.17 -29.06 -17.38
N MET A 639 -15.44 -28.19 -16.40
CA MET A 639 -14.58 -27.94 -15.24
C MET A 639 -15.28 -28.25 -13.92
N ARG A 640 -14.49 -28.67 -12.93
CA ARG A 640 -14.89 -28.82 -11.52
C ARG A 640 -14.11 -27.85 -10.66
N VAL A 641 -14.79 -27.20 -9.71
CA VAL A 641 -14.14 -26.44 -8.65
C VAL A 641 -14.04 -27.36 -7.45
N CYS A 642 -12.83 -27.69 -7.01
CA CYS A 642 -12.57 -28.58 -5.89
C CYS A 642 -11.92 -27.82 -4.74
N SER A 643 -12.45 -28.04 -3.54
CA SER A 643 -11.99 -27.46 -2.29
C SER A 643 -11.63 -28.58 -1.32
N GLN A 644 -10.38 -28.58 -0.89
CA GLN A 644 -9.88 -29.46 0.15
C GLN A 644 -9.55 -28.63 1.38
N TYR A 645 -10.02 -29.04 2.55
CA TYR A 645 -9.59 -28.43 3.79
C TYR A 645 -9.39 -29.46 4.90
N THR A 646 -8.40 -29.19 5.73
CA THR A 646 -8.04 -29.94 6.92
C THR A 646 -7.90 -28.93 8.04
N VAL A 647 -8.72 -29.05 9.09
CA VAL A 647 -8.69 -28.14 10.24
C VAL A 647 -8.95 -28.90 11.52
N ARG A 648 -8.31 -28.49 12.61
CA ARG A 648 -8.68 -28.96 13.95
C ARG A 648 -9.64 -27.98 14.62
N ASN A 649 -10.84 -28.47 14.92
CA ASN A 649 -11.86 -27.67 15.58
C ASN A 649 -11.69 -27.77 17.10
N ALA A 650 -11.15 -26.71 17.70
CA ALA A 650 -10.98 -26.58 19.14
C ALA A 650 -12.05 -25.70 19.82
N SER A 651 -13.10 -25.30 19.10
CA SER A 651 -14.10 -24.33 19.59
C SER A 651 -14.83 -24.75 20.87
N GLY A 652 -14.93 -26.08 21.11
CA GLY A 652 -15.51 -26.65 22.32
C GLY A 652 -14.49 -27.01 23.41
N THR A 653 -13.21 -26.72 23.22
CA THR A 653 -12.14 -27.05 24.18
C THR A 653 -11.71 -25.81 24.96
N GLU A 654 -11.89 -25.83 26.27
CA GLU A 654 -11.43 -24.76 27.17
C GLU A 654 -9.90 -24.60 27.10
N ASN A 655 -9.42 -23.35 27.15
CA ASN A 655 -8.00 -23.00 27.09
C ASN A 655 -7.25 -23.51 25.84
N SER A 656 -7.96 -23.78 24.75
CA SER A 656 -7.34 -24.11 23.47
C SER A 656 -6.72 -22.86 22.82
N PRO A 657 -5.59 -23.00 22.10
CA PRO A 657 -5.03 -21.89 21.34
C PRO A 657 -5.99 -21.50 20.20
N TYR A 658 -6.05 -20.20 19.87
CA TYR A 658 -6.88 -19.73 18.76
C TYR A 658 -6.34 -20.23 17.40
N PHE A 659 -7.25 -20.49 16.45
CA PHE A 659 -6.88 -20.74 15.05
C PHE A 659 -5.98 -19.59 14.53
N PRO A 660 -4.88 -19.89 13.81
CA PRO A 660 -4.46 -21.18 13.26
C PRO A 660 -3.50 -22.00 14.15
N LEU A 661 -3.34 -21.67 15.44
CA LEU A 661 -2.43 -22.37 16.35
C LEU A 661 -3.03 -23.66 16.96
N THR A 662 -4.23 -24.06 16.56
CA THR A 662 -4.90 -25.29 17.01
C THR A 662 -4.22 -26.57 16.51
N GLY A 663 -3.35 -26.50 15.51
CA GLY A 663 -2.63 -27.64 14.93
C GLY A 663 -2.48 -27.50 13.43
N LYS A 664 -2.33 -28.63 12.73
CA LYS A 664 -2.22 -28.66 11.27
C LYS A 664 -3.48 -28.09 10.60
N PHE A 665 -3.27 -27.11 9.74
CA PHE A 665 -4.28 -26.54 8.86
C PHE A 665 -3.81 -26.59 7.40
N HIS A 666 -4.70 -27.03 6.52
CA HIS A 666 -4.50 -27.01 5.07
C HIS A 666 -5.81 -26.58 4.42
N TYR A 667 -5.74 -25.67 3.46
CA TYR A 667 -6.86 -25.28 2.61
C TYR A 667 -6.36 -25.13 1.18
N ALA A 668 -6.96 -25.84 0.24
CA ALA A 668 -6.62 -25.77 -1.17
C ALA A 668 -7.88 -25.63 -2.02
N LEU A 669 -7.88 -24.67 -2.94
CA LEU A 669 -8.91 -24.47 -3.95
C LEU A 669 -8.28 -24.67 -5.33
N ALA A 670 -8.83 -25.57 -6.12
CA ALA A 670 -8.34 -25.86 -7.45
C ALA A 670 -9.48 -25.95 -8.47
N LEU A 671 -9.19 -25.53 -9.71
CA LEU A 671 -10.01 -25.85 -10.86
C LEU A 671 -9.44 -27.12 -11.51
N GLN A 672 -10.29 -28.12 -11.75
CA GLN A 672 -9.91 -29.39 -12.36
C GLN A 672 -10.72 -29.64 -13.63
N LYS A 673 -10.04 -30.05 -14.69
CA LYS A 673 -10.68 -30.45 -15.93
C LYS A 673 -11.43 -31.77 -15.70
N SER A 674 -12.67 -31.85 -16.16
CA SER A 674 -13.54 -33.04 -16.02
C SER A 674 -13.74 -33.81 -17.31
N ASP A 675 -13.18 -33.32 -18.40
CA ASP A 675 -13.37 -33.80 -19.76
C ASP A 675 -12.08 -33.61 -20.58
N SER A 676 -12.00 -34.07 -21.83
CA SER A 676 -10.77 -34.14 -22.64
C SER A 676 -10.53 -32.96 -23.59
N PHE A 677 -11.27 -31.87 -23.49
CA PHE A 677 -11.09 -30.69 -24.36
C PHE A 677 -9.89 -29.85 -23.91
N ASP A 678 -9.23 -29.18 -24.86
CA ASP A 678 -8.11 -28.26 -24.59
C ASP A 678 -8.43 -26.81 -24.94
N THR A 679 -9.57 -26.56 -25.60
CA THR A 679 -9.98 -25.23 -26.04
C THR A 679 -11.47 -25.00 -25.77
N TYR A 680 -11.81 -23.79 -25.36
CA TYR A 680 -13.14 -23.22 -25.58
C TYR A 680 -13.08 -22.35 -26.83
N GLU A 681 -13.95 -22.61 -27.80
CA GLU A 681 -13.94 -21.91 -29.08
C GLU A 681 -15.25 -21.17 -29.25
N VAL A 682 -15.18 -19.87 -29.53
CA VAL A 682 -16.31 -19.02 -29.86
C VAL A 682 -16.12 -18.50 -31.27
N HIS A 683 -16.94 -18.97 -32.21
CA HIS A 683 -16.94 -18.53 -33.60
C HIS A 683 -18.08 -17.55 -33.85
N LEU A 684 -17.74 -16.42 -34.47
CA LEU A 684 -18.66 -15.34 -34.83
C LEU A 684 -18.64 -15.19 -36.35
N LYS A 685 -19.78 -15.39 -37.01
CA LYS A 685 -19.92 -15.15 -38.46
C LYS A 685 -20.97 -14.08 -38.68
N GLN A 686 -20.58 -13.02 -39.38
CA GLN A 686 -21.46 -11.92 -39.74
C GLN A 686 -21.47 -11.76 -41.26
N MET A 687 -22.65 -11.75 -41.86
CA MET A 687 -22.83 -11.52 -43.30
C MET A 687 -23.93 -10.48 -43.46
N PHE A 688 -23.59 -9.30 -43.95
CA PHE A 688 -24.56 -8.24 -44.22
C PHE A 688 -24.50 -7.86 -45.70
N ASP A 689 -25.66 -7.78 -46.33
CA ASP A 689 -25.82 -7.23 -47.68
C ASP A 689 -26.57 -5.90 -47.58
N PHE A 690 -25.84 -4.82 -47.87
CA PHE A 690 -26.32 -3.44 -47.84
C PHE A 690 -26.40 -2.92 -49.27
N ASN A 691 -27.58 -3.04 -49.88
CA ASN A 691 -27.88 -2.40 -51.16
C ASN A 691 -28.88 -1.27 -50.94
N SER A 692 -28.85 -0.22 -51.77
CA SER A 692 -29.53 1.08 -51.62
C SER A 692 -31.07 1.06 -51.41
N ALA A 693 -31.69 -0.12 -51.35
CA ALA A 693 -33.11 -0.32 -51.02
C ALA A 693 -33.40 -1.58 -50.17
N ARG A 694 -32.39 -2.32 -49.66
CA ARG A 694 -32.57 -3.62 -48.98
C ARG A 694 -31.52 -3.85 -47.89
N TYR A 695 -31.96 -4.36 -46.75
CA TYR A 695 -31.11 -4.77 -45.64
C TYR A 695 -31.39 -6.25 -45.33
N SER A 696 -30.45 -7.13 -45.63
CA SER A 696 -30.50 -8.53 -45.17
C SER A 696 -29.21 -8.89 -44.47
N GLY A 697 -29.32 -9.56 -43.33
CA GLY A 697 -28.18 -9.92 -42.50
C GLY A 697 -28.31 -11.30 -41.90
N LYS A 698 -27.16 -11.95 -41.70
CA LYS A 698 -27.03 -13.21 -40.98
C LYS A 698 -25.96 -13.05 -39.90
N PHE A 699 -26.29 -13.44 -38.68
CA PHE A 699 -25.42 -13.41 -37.52
C PHE A 699 -25.40 -14.78 -36.86
N VAL A 700 -24.24 -15.43 -36.82
CA VAL A 700 -24.07 -16.74 -36.20
C VAL A 700 -23.07 -16.64 -35.07
N VAL A 701 -23.47 -17.09 -33.89
CA VAL A 701 -22.59 -17.32 -32.73
C VAL A 701 -22.56 -18.80 -32.46
N GLU A 702 -21.38 -19.37 -32.43
CA GLU A 702 -21.15 -20.77 -32.10
C GLU A 702 -20.16 -20.84 -30.96
N VAL A 703 -20.52 -21.51 -29.87
CA VAL A 703 -19.63 -21.82 -28.75
C VAL A 703 -19.46 -23.32 -28.70
N ASP A 704 -18.22 -23.81 -28.72
CA ASP A 704 -17.93 -25.24 -28.67
C ASP A 704 -16.72 -25.55 -27.78
N THR A 705 -16.59 -26.81 -27.42
CA THR A 705 -15.43 -27.39 -26.74
C THR A 705 -14.95 -28.62 -27.52
N PRO A 706 -14.13 -28.44 -28.57
CA PRO A 706 -13.67 -29.55 -29.40
C PRO A 706 -12.90 -30.61 -28.60
N GLY A 707 -13.08 -31.88 -28.95
CA GLY A 707 -12.44 -33.01 -28.26
C GLY A 707 -13.08 -33.38 -26.90
N SER A 708 -14.13 -32.67 -26.50
CA SER A 708 -14.97 -33.01 -25.36
C SER A 708 -15.76 -34.30 -25.59
N LYS A 709 -15.89 -35.15 -24.56
CA LYS A 709 -16.77 -36.33 -24.57
C LYS A 709 -18.25 -35.94 -24.50
N LEU A 710 -18.57 -34.85 -23.81
CA LEU A 710 -19.92 -34.31 -23.72
C LEU A 710 -20.11 -33.20 -24.75
N ASN A 711 -21.19 -33.25 -25.52
CA ASN A 711 -21.52 -32.18 -26.46
C ASN A 711 -21.92 -30.92 -25.67
N ARG A 712 -21.12 -29.85 -25.77
CA ARG A 712 -21.38 -28.53 -25.15
C ARG A 712 -21.61 -27.44 -26.19
N ARG A 713 -21.84 -27.83 -27.45
CA ARG A 713 -22.03 -26.91 -28.56
C ARG A 713 -23.31 -26.10 -28.39
N LEU A 714 -23.18 -24.77 -28.38
CA LEU A 714 -24.27 -23.80 -28.43
C LEU A 714 -24.19 -23.07 -29.76
N LEU A 715 -25.31 -22.97 -30.47
CA LEU A 715 -25.42 -22.24 -31.73
C LEU A 715 -26.59 -21.27 -31.63
N ALA A 716 -26.35 -20.01 -31.98
CA ALA A 716 -27.40 -19.04 -32.24
C ALA A 716 -27.22 -18.50 -33.66
N ASP A 717 -28.18 -18.78 -34.55
CA ASP A 717 -28.19 -18.35 -35.94
C ASP A 717 -29.40 -17.43 -36.19
N LEU A 718 -29.15 -16.12 -36.31
CA LEU A 718 -30.15 -15.10 -36.58
C LEU A 718 -30.03 -14.66 -38.04
N ALA A 719 -31.09 -14.82 -38.82
CA ALA A 719 -31.20 -14.30 -40.18
C ALA A 719 -32.39 -13.35 -40.28
N PHE A 720 -32.21 -12.17 -40.89
CA PHE A 720 -33.28 -11.20 -41.08
C PHE A 720 -33.28 -10.61 -42.48
N ASN A 721 -34.46 -10.28 -42.98
CA ASN A 721 -34.65 -9.67 -44.30
C ASN A 721 -35.67 -8.54 -44.25
N SER A 722 -35.23 -7.30 -44.46
CA SER A 722 -36.08 -6.11 -44.40
C SER A 722 -37.15 -6.06 -45.49
N LYS A 723 -37.03 -6.85 -46.57
CA LYS A 723 -37.99 -6.87 -47.68
C LYS A 723 -39.19 -7.78 -47.39
N SER A 724 -38.97 -8.93 -46.76
CA SER A 724 -40.07 -9.82 -46.35
C SER A 724 -40.62 -9.49 -44.97
N GLY A 725 -39.87 -8.73 -44.15
CA GLY A 725 -40.22 -8.48 -42.76
C GLY A 725 -40.02 -9.71 -41.86
N GLU A 726 -39.35 -10.74 -42.37
CA GLU A 726 -39.12 -12.00 -41.68
C GLU A 726 -37.77 -11.96 -40.95
N ALA A 727 -37.78 -12.48 -39.72
CA ALA A 727 -36.59 -12.76 -38.93
C ALA A 727 -36.70 -14.20 -38.40
N ASN A 728 -35.68 -15.01 -38.65
CA ASN A 728 -35.60 -16.40 -38.23
C ASN A 728 -34.45 -16.53 -37.23
N LEU A 729 -34.70 -17.18 -36.10
CA LEU A 729 -33.72 -17.40 -35.04
C LEU A 729 -33.65 -18.89 -34.71
N ASP A 730 -32.58 -19.55 -35.16
CA ASP A 730 -32.30 -20.95 -34.82
C ASP A 730 -31.31 -21.01 -33.64
N LEU A 731 -31.82 -21.43 -32.48
CA LEU A 731 -31.03 -21.69 -31.28
C LEU A 731 -30.87 -23.20 -31.12
N LYS A 732 -29.63 -23.70 -31.12
CA LYS A 732 -29.31 -25.10 -30.79
C LYS A 732 -28.49 -25.15 -29.52
N SER A 733 -28.91 -26.02 -28.62
CA SER A 733 -28.19 -26.33 -27.39
C SER A 733 -28.10 -27.84 -27.20
N PRO A 734 -27.24 -28.33 -26.29
CA PRO A 734 -27.18 -29.75 -25.95
C PRO A 734 -28.50 -30.31 -25.41
N VAL A 735 -29.41 -29.45 -24.94
CA VAL A 735 -30.67 -29.82 -24.27
C VAL A 735 -31.90 -29.69 -25.20
N GLY A 736 -31.71 -29.17 -26.43
CA GLY A 736 -32.80 -28.97 -27.39
C GLY A 736 -32.52 -27.84 -28.39
N SER A 737 -33.36 -27.75 -29.42
CA SER A 737 -33.31 -26.71 -30.44
C SER A 737 -34.64 -25.96 -30.54
N VAL A 738 -34.59 -24.65 -30.80
CA VAL A 738 -35.75 -23.77 -31.04
C VAL A 738 -35.49 -23.04 -32.35
N GLN A 739 -36.47 -23.05 -33.26
CA GLN A 739 -36.42 -22.34 -34.55
C GLN A 739 -37.53 -21.30 -34.64
#